data_AF-A0AAJ6DQU1-F1
#
_entry.id   AF-A0AAJ6DQU1-F1
#
_cell.length_a   1.000
_cell.length_b   1.000
_cell.length_c   1.000
_cell.angle_alpha   90.00
_cell.angle_beta   90.00
_cell.angle_gamma   90.00
#
_symmetry.space_group_name_H-M   'P 1'
#
loop_
_entity.id
_entity.type
_entity.pdbx_description
1 polymer ?
#
loop_
_entity_poly.entity_id
_entity_poly.type
_entity_poly.pdbx_seq_one_letter_code
_entity_poly.pdbx_strand_id
1 'polypeptide(L)'
;MDEAHGTAGDLGRPWAAIHDNQRIPAAFRLYLTATPRILAAARPQKGAGGQEAEIATMADDPNGTFGAWLPGAELGLSEAIERGILAGFEIDVLEIRDPSPVLGESEESRRGRRLALLQTALLEHAAAHNLHTVMTFHQKVEEAAAFADKLPETAAELYMNDATDEDLTAADKLPKSSIDAEFYELEAGRHVPPDRVWSAWLCGDHTVAERREKIRQFANGIDAAGRRVHRAFLASVRVLGEGVDITGERGVEAVCFADTRGSQVEIVQNIGRALRLNKDGSTKIARIIVPVFLEPNEDPTDMVASASFRPLVAVLQGLRSHDERLVEQLASRALTSGKRKIHVQRDEDGRIVGAGGESGGEDQEQDDTDAAVESALLHFSSPRDAATIAAFLRTRVYRPESLVWLEGYQALLRWRKENQIAGVHAVPYDVGVEVGVTKDFPLGRWAHQQRKALRAGELEERRKTLLDLPEAGMLWEPGEEAWEAKLAALRSYRRATGHLAPRQDAVWGEGETMLPIGQHMANLRRKSGLGKDPKRAAERAQQLAAIDADWNCPWSLNWQRHYRVLADLVDADGQLPYIAPGVTFDGDDIGTWRWRQQEPGIWAQLLPEQRERLTGLGVQGAALPVTAATPAELPPASADAAKAPRKAEAAFQRGLAVLAQWVEKEGRRPVPRGAVVEVAADGEAEPVPVRLGVWLSNTKSRRAKLTGEQRAALAALGMEWAGAVPATPEAPALHPVASTAPEKRQPWDHHEECDKTHYEGGTCTCDLIEQYGPNFERDDY
;
A
#
# COMPACT_ATOMS: atom_id res chain seq x y z
N MET A 1 -29.10 4.22 36.07
CA MET A 1 -27.72 4.59 35.72
C MET A 1 -27.82 5.24 34.36
N ASP A 2 -27.69 6.56 34.33
CA ASP A 2 -27.67 7.33 33.09
C ASP A 2 -26.25 7.34 32.51
N GLU A 3 -26.12 7.55 31.20
CA GLU A 3 -24.86 7.48 30.45
C GLU A 3 -24.04 6.21 30.78
N ALA A 4 -24.73 5.08 30.84
CA ALA A 4 -24.18 3.82 31.33
C ALA A 4 -22.98 3.30 30.51
N HIS A 5 -22.80 3.74 29.27
CA HIS A 5 -21.62 3.40 28.46
C HIS A 5 -20.30 3.85 29.12
N GLY A 6 -20.32 4.92 29.93
CA GLY A 6 -19.14 5.39 30.67
C GLY A 6 -18.72 4.46 31.81
N THR A 7 -19.59 3.53 32.18
CA THR A 7 -19.33 2.47 33.18
C THR A 7 -18.84 1.18 32.55
N ALA A 8 -18.93 1.05 31.22
CA ALA A 8 -18.44 -0.10 30.47
C ALA A 8 -16.91 0.02 30.22
N GLY A 9 -16.18 -1.09 30.32
CA GLY A 9 -14.72 -1.14 30.16
C GLY A 9 -14.00 -1.80 31.34
N ASP A 10 -12.73 -1.45 31.55
CA ASP A 10 -11.88 -2.06 32.60
C ASP A 10 -12.48 -1.88 34.01
N LEU A 11 -12.81 -3.01 34.66
CA LEU A 11 -13.46 -3.10 35.98
C LEU A 11 -12.62 -2.48 37.12
N GLY A 12 -11.37 -2.11 36.85
CA GLY A 12 -10.51 -1.36 37.78
C GLY A 12 -10.81 0.13 37.90
N ARG A 13 -11.67 0.71 37.06
CA ARG A 13 -12.02 2.15 37.13
C ARG A 13 -12.97 2.46 38.29
N PRO A 14 -12.91 3.66 38.90
CA PRO A 14 -13.76 4.03 40.05
C PRO A 14 -15.26 3.84 39.79
N TRP A 15 -15.70 4.07 38.55
CA TRP A 15 -17.10 3.98 38.12
C TRP A 15 -17.62 2.54 38.01
N ALA A 16 -16.74 1.54 37.83
CA ALA A 16 -17.12 0.13 37.79
C ALA A 16 -17.66 -0.40 39.14
N ALA A 17 -17.40 0.34 40.23
CA ALA A 17 -18.00 0.10 41.54
C ALA A 17 -19.53 0.04 41.51
N ILE A 18 -20.16 0.70 40.53
CA ILE A 18 -21.60 0.73 40.36
C ILE A 18 -22.19 -0.63 39.96
N HIS A 19 -21.38 -1.59 39.54
CA HIS A 19 -21.83 -2.95 39.24
C HIS A 19 -21.74 -3.88 40.45
N ASP A 20 -20.99 -3.48 41.48
CA ASP A 20 -20.73 -4.31 42.64
C ASP A 20 -21.83 -4.13 43.69
N ASN A 21 -22.68 -5.16 43.82
CA ASN A 21 -23.75 -5.20 44.82
C ASN A 21 -23.24 -5.29 46.27
N GLN A 22 -22.00 -5.72 46.51
CA GLN A 22 -21.41 -5.68 47.85
C GLN A 22 -21.05 -4.26 48.25
N ARG A 23 -20.58 -3.45 47.29
CA ARG A 23 -20.21 -2.04 47.51
C ARG A 23 -21.42 -1.11 47.51
N ILE A 24 -22.38 -1.34 46.62
CA ILE A 24 -23.59 -0.53 46.48
C ILE A 24 -24.79 -1.49 46.39
N PRO A 25 -25.43 -1.89 47.50
CA PRO A 25 -26.56 -2.80 47.45
C PRO A 25 -27.73 -2.24 46.64
N ALA A 26 -28.24 -3.01 45.68
CA ALA A 26 -29.42 -2.67 44.90
C ALA A 26 -30.21 -3.94 44.54
N ALA A 27 -31.54 -3.88 44.64
CA ALA A 27 -32.41 -4.97 44.20
C ALA A 27 -32.53 -5.04 42.67
N PHE A 28 -32.52 -3.88 42.01
CA PHE A 28 -32.59 -3.74 40.55
C PHE A 28 -31.69 -2.58 40.10
N ARG A 29 -31.11 -2.70 38.91
CA ARG A 29 -30.38 -1.62 38.24
C ARG A 29 -30.91 -1.48 36.82
N LEU A 30 -31.32 -0.26 36.47
CA LEU A 30 -31.64 0.11 35.09
C LEU A 30 -30.48 0.90 34.52
N TYR A 31 -30.00 0.51 33.34
CA TYR A 31 -28.94 1.19 32.61
C TYR A 31 -29.55 1.88 31.39
N LEU A 32 -29.23 3.16 31.20
CA LEU A 32 -29.75 4.01 30.13
C LEU A 32 -28.55 4.57 29.37
N THR A 33 -28.60 4.48 28.04
CA THR A 33 -27.58 5.11 27.19
C THR A 33 -28.07 5.21 25.75
N ALA A 34 -27.56 6.21 25.02
CA ALA A 34 -27.71 6.31 23.57
C ALA A 34 -26.62 5.52 22.81
N THR A 35 -25.47 5.24 23.44
CA THR A 35 -24.30 4.61 22.79
C THR A 35 -23.88 3.33 23.51
N PRO A 36 -24.64 2.22 23.42
CA PRO A 36 -24.38 1.00 24.18
C PRO A 36 -23.08 0.27 23.77
N ARG A 37 -22.51 0.60 22.60
CA ARG A 37 -21.24 0.05 22.11
C ARG A 37 -20.24 1.17 21.87
N ILE A 38 -19.03 1.04 22.41
CA ILE A 38 -17.91 1.94 22.15
C ILE A 38 -16.84 1.15 21.40
N LEU A 39 -16.71 1.44 20.11
CA LEU A 39 -15.70 0.85 19.25
C LEU A 39 -14.34 1.52 19.50
N ALA A 40 -13.24 0.77 19.37
CA ALA A 40 -11.93 1.39 19.38
C ALA A 40 -11.74 2.32 18.18
N ALA A 41 -11.03 3.43 18.37
CA ALA A 41 -10.40 4.12 17.27
C ALA A 41 -9.52 3.12 16.49
N ALA A 42 -9.42 3.27 15.17
CA ALA A 42 -8.90 2.27 14.23
C ALA A 42 -7.45 1.75 14.45
N ARG A 43 -6.73 2.12 15.53
CA ARG A 43 -5.47 1.48 15.98
C ARG A 43 -5.31 1.57 17.50
N PRO A 44 -4.77 0.55 18.23
CA PRO A 44 -4.17 -0.72 17.75
C PRO A 44 -4.65 -2.03 18.43
N GLN A 45 -4.15 -3.14 17.86
CA GLN A 45 -4.25 -4.57 18.19
C GLN A 45 -5.50 -5.32 17.70
N LYS A 46 -5.34 -5.98 16.54
CA LYS A 46 -6.17 -7.10 16.11
C LYS A 46 -6.12 -8.19 17.19
N GLY A 47 -7.26 -8.52 17.79
CA GLY A 47 -7.46 -9.85 18.38
C GLY A 47 -7.35 -10.91 17.28
N ALA A 48 -7.05 -12.16 17.66
CA ALA A 48 -6.71 -13.27 16.76
C ALA A 48 -7.76 -13.62 15.67
N GLY A 49 -8.93 -12.95 15.64
CA GLY A 49 -10.01 -13.16 14.66
C GLY A 49 -10.26 -12.01 13.68
N GLY A 50 -9.47 -10.92 13.68
CA GLY A 50 -9.62 -9.83 12.71
C GLY A 50 -10.87 -8.94 12.87
N GLN A 51 -11.54 -9.00 14.02
CA GLN A 51 -12.63 -8.08 14.39
C GLN A 51 -12.05 -6.77 14.97
N GLU A 52 -12.79 -5.66 14.80
CA GLU A 52 -12.49 -4.39 15.49
C GLU A 52 -12.44 -4.64 17.01
N ALA A 53 -11.42 -4.14 17.69
CA ALA A 53 -11.33 -4.28 19.14
C ALA A 53 -12.42 -3.41 19.78
N GLU A 54 -13.42 -4.04 20.41
CA GLU A 54 -14.41 -3.32 21.21
C GLU A 54 -13.75 -2.84 22.51
N ILE A 55 -13.74 -1.51 22.76
CA ILE A 55 -13.18 -0.96 24.01
C ILE A 55 -14.12 -1.26 25.17
N ALA A 56 -15.43 -1.14 24.93
CA ALA A 56 -16.46 -1.33 25.92
C ALA A 56 -17.79 -1.65 25.24
N THR A 57 -18.52 -2.63 25.77
CA THR A 57 -19.80 -3.10 25.21
C THR A 57 -20.80 -3.36 26.32
N MET A 58 -22.03 -2.88 26.12
CA MET A 58 -23.21 -3.22 26.91
C MET A 58 -24.08 -4.21 26.14
N ALA A 59 -23.49 -5.36 25.78
CA ALA A 59 -24.18 -6.40 25.03
C ALA A 59 -25.47 -6.85 25.72
N ASP A 60 -26.48 -7.19 24.91
CA ASP A 60 -27.71 -7.82 25.37
C ASP A 60 -27.38 -9.24 25.87
N ASP A 61 -27.03 -9.34 27.15
CA ASP A 61 -26.69 -10.59 27.81
C ASP A 61 -27.43 -10.65 29.15
N PRO A 62 -28.48 -11.50 29.27
CA PRO A 62 -29.19 -11.72 30.51
C PRO A 62 -28.30 -12.10 31.70
N ASN A 63 -27.14 -12.71 31.44
CA ASN A 63 -26.17 -13.13 32.46
C ASN A 63 -25.00 -12.15 32.61
N GLY A 64 -24.94 -11.10 31.79
CA GLY A 64 -23.88 -10.11 31.78
C GLY A 64 -24.09 -9.02 32.83
N THR A 65 -23.06 -8.17 33.01
CA THR A 65 -23.05 -7.07 33.98
C THR A 65 -24.22 -6.08 33.82
N PHE A 66 -24.68 -5.88 32.59
CA PHE A 66 -25.74 -4.92 32.24
C PHE A 66 -27.13 -5.56 32.11
N GLY A 67 -27.20 -6.90 32.11
CA GLY A 67 -28.43 -7.65 31.91
C GLY A 67 -28.98 -7.58 30.48
N ALA A 68 -30.18 -8.12 30.30
CA ALA A 68 -30.88 -8.13 29.03
C ALA A 68 -31.43 -6.74 28.68
N TRP A 69 -31.43 -6.40 27.39
CA TRP A 69 -32.10 -5.22 26.88
C TRP A 69 -33.62 -5.36 27.05
N LEU A 70 -34.29 -4.25 27.38
CA LEU A 70 -35.73 -4.26 27.58
C LEU A 70 -36.43 -4.29 26.20
N PRO A 71 -37.25 -5.32 25.90
CA PRO A 71 -37.90 -5.42 24.60
C PRO A 71 -38.73 -4.18 24.27
N GLY A 72 -38.47 -3.56 23.12
CA GLY A 72 -39.21 -2.37 22.64
C GLY A 72 -38.85 -1.05 23.34
N ALA A 73 -37.83 -1.03 24.20
CA ALA A 73 -37.30 0.20 24.79
C ALA A 73 -36.19 0.85 23.96
N GLU A 74 -35.72 0.18 22.91
CA GLU A 74 -34.75 0.72 21.95
C GLU A 74 -35.44 1.65 20.95
N LEU A 75 -34.86 2.83 20.75
CA LEU A 75 -35.25 3.75 19.71
C LEU A 75 -33.99 4.24 19.01
N GLY A 76 -33.76 3.77 17.78
CA GLY A 76 -32.59 4.14 17.00
C GLY A 76 -32.65 5.59 16.50
N LEU A 77 -31.50 6.14 16.09
CA LEU A 77 -31.44 7.51 15.60
C LEU A 77 -32.25 7.68 14.30
N SER A 78 -32.06 6.79 13.33
CA SER A 78 -32.80 6.82 12.06
C SER A 78 -34.31 6.72 12.30
N GLU A 79 -34.71 5.84 13.23
CA GLU A 79 -36.12 5.67 13.59
C GLU A 79 -36.69 6.92 14.29
N ALA A 80 -35.93 7.56 15.16
CA ALA A 80 -36.34 8.79 15.81
C ALA A 80 -36.52 9.95 14.82
N ILE A 81 -35.66 10.02 13.79
CA ILE A 81 -35.79 10.99 12.69
C ILE A 81 -37.00 10.67 11.82
N GLU A 82 -37.20 9.40 11.42
CA GLU A 82 -38.34 8.94 10.62
C GLU A 82 -39.69 9.21 11.32
N ARG A 83 -39.73 9.08 12.64
CA ARG A 83 -40.90 9.38 13.47
C ARG A 83 -41.08 10.88 13.76
N GLY A 84 -40.19 11.75 13.29
CA GLY A 84 -40.22 13.20 13.55
C GLY A 84 -40.00 13.57 15.02
N ILE A 85 -39.40 12.68 15.82
CA ILE A 85 -39.01 12.95 17.22
C ILE A 85 -37.72 13.78 17.25
N LEU A 86 -36.84 13.53 16.28
CA LEU A 86 -35.62 14.30 16.04
C LEU A 86 -35.67 14.97 14.66
N ALA A 87 -34.96 16.09 14.53
CA ALA A 87 -34.71 16.74 13.27
C ALA A 87 -33.85 15.86 12.35
N GLY A 88 -34.11 15.94 11.04
CA GLY A 88 -33.17 15.42 10.04
C GLY A 88 -31.87 16.23 10.04
N PHE A 89 -30.83 15.73 9.39
CA PHE A 89 -29.55 16.43 9.30
C PHE A 89 -28.86 16.29 7.96
N GLU A 90 -27.96 17.23 7.68
CA GLU A 90 -27.05 17.24 6.54
C GLU A 90 -25.61 17.43 7.03
N ILE A 91 -24.64 16.79 6.38
CA ILE A 91 -23.22 16.93 6.69
C ILE A 91 -22.57 17.82 5.63
N ASP A 92 -22.05 18.96 6.05
CA ASP A 92 -21.38 19.93 5.18
C ASP A 92 -19.85 19.86 5.40
N VAL A 93 -19.11 19.41 4.39
CA VAL A 93 -17.65 19.30 4.41
C VAL A 93 -17.04 20.58 3.85
N LEU A 94 -16.42 21.38 4.73
CA LEU A 94 -15.75 22.62 4.34
C LEU A 94 -14.30 22.34 3.98
N GLU A 95 -13.99 22.40 2.69
CA GLU A 95 -12.64 22.13 2.17
C GLU A 95 -11.81 23.42 2.19
N ILE A 96 -10.96 23.57 3.20
CA ILE A 96 -10.15 24.77 3.44
C ILE A 96 -8.72 24.48 3.00
N ARG A 97 -8.13 25.33 2.15
CA ARG A 97 -6.71 25.24 1.80
C ARG A 97 -5.85 25.61 3.00
N ASP A 98 -5.02 24.69 3.46
CA ASP A 98 -4.08 24.93 4.55
C ASP A 98 -3.02 25.96 4.13
N PRO A 99 -2.73 26.99 4.94
CA PRO A 99 -1.68 27.94 4.64
C PRO A 99 -0.33 27.24 4.45
N SER A 100 0.37 27.60 3.38
CA SER A 100 1.71 27.09 3.12
C SER A 100 2.62 27.29 4.34
N PRO A 101 3.42 26.26 4.71
CA PRO A 101 4.33 26.36 5.83
C PRO A 101 5.38 27.45 5.54
N VAL A 102 5.55 28.39 6.47
CA VAL A 102 6.58 29.42 6.36
C VAL A 102 7.82 28.97 7.14
N LEU A 103 9.00 29.07 6.53
CA LEU A 103 10.25 28.62 7.15
C LEU A 103 10.52 29.41 8.45
N GLY A 104 10.66 28.71 9.58
CA GLY A 104 10.87 29.33 10.89
C GLY A 104 9.58 29.75 11.63
N GLU A 105 8.40 29.46 11.06
CA GLU A 105 7.12 29.71 11.73
C GLU A 105 6.88 28.72 12.87
N SER A 106 6.32 29.23 13.99
CA SER A 106 5.91 28.38 15.10
C SER A 106 4.61 27.63 14.79
N GLU A 107 4.44 26.46 15.42
CA GLU A 107 3.19 25.71 15.39
C GLU A 107 1.97 26.56 15.81
N GLU A 108 2.15 27.49 16.75
CA GLU A 108 1.10 28.38 17.24
C GLU A 108 0.68 29.41 16.20
N SER A 109 1.64 30.01 15.47
CA SER A 109 1.33 30.94 14.38
C SER A 109 0.55 30.25 13.26
N ARG A 110 0.96 29.03 12.88
CA ARG A 110 0.24 28.23 11.88
C ARG A 110 -1.19 27.91 12.32
N ARG A 111 -1.38 27.52 13.59
CA ARG A 111 -2.72 27.29 14.17
C ARG A 111 -3.57 28.56 14.16
N GLY A 112 -3.00 29.71 14.49
CA GLY A 112 -3.69 31.00 14.45
C GLY A 112 -4.21 31.33 13.05
N ARG A 113 -3.43 31.06 12.00
CA ARG A 113 -3.87 31.23 10.61
C ARG A 113 -4.97 30.25 10.22
N ARG A 114 -4.83 28.97 10.59
CA ARG A 114 -5.91 27.96 10.39
C ARG A 114 -7.21 28.39 11.07
N LEU A 115 -7.13 28.94 12.27
CA LEU A 115 -8.30 29.43 13.01
C LEU A 115 -8.99 30.61 12.31
N ALA A 116 -8.22 31.55 11.78
CA ALA A 116 -8.76 32.66 10.99
C ALA A 116 -9.47 32.17 9.73
N LEU A 117 -8.87 31.23 8.99
CA LEU A 117 -9.51 30.63 7.82
C LEU A 117 -10.80 29.88 8.17
N LEU A 118 -10.82 29.20 9.32
CA LEU A 118 -12.03 28.54 9.81
C LEU A 118 -13.13 29.55 10.15
N GLN A 119 -12.78 30.69 10.77
CA GLN A 119 -13.75 31.75 11.07
C GLN A 119 -14.38 32.28 9.78
N THR A 120 -13.55 32.59 8.77
CA THR A 120 -14.02 33.05 7.46
C THR A 120 -14.92 32.02 6.79
N ALA A 121 -14.46 30.77 6.64
CA ALA A 121 -15.22 29.71 5.99
C ALA A 121 -16.56 29.43 6.70
N LEU A 122 -16.58 29.49 8.04
CA LEU A 122 -17.80 29.29 8.81
C LEU A 122 -18.79 30.45 8.66
N LEU A 123 -18.31 31.69 8.60
CA LEU A 123 -19.15 32.88 8.38
C LEU A 123 -19.73 32.90 6.97
N GLU A 124 -18.94 32.54 5.95
CA GLU A 124 -19.39 32.36 4.56
C GLU A 124 -20.44 31.25 4.47
N HIS A 125 -20.19 30.09 5.09
CA HIS A 125 -21.14 28.98 5.11
C HIS A 125 -22.44 29.35 5.83
N ALA A 126 -22.34 30.04 6.97
CA ALA A 126 -23.49 30.52 7.71
C ALA A 126 -24.28 31.55 6.89
N ALA A 127 -23.62 32.41 6.11
CA ALA A 127 -24.29 33.34 5.20
C ALA A 127 -25.02 32.60 4.07
N ALA A 128 -24.34 31.68 3.39
CA ALA A 128 -24.88 30.92 2.26
C ALA A 128 -26.13 30.10 2.63
N HIS A 129 -26.19 29.58 3.86
CA HIS A 129 -27.30 28.76 4.33
C HIS A 129 -28.19 29.43 5.36
N ASN A 130 -28.03 30.74 5.54
CA ASN A 130 -28.76 31.57 6.50
C ASN A 130 -28.81 30.97 7.92
N LEU A 131 -27.67 30.50 8.43
CA LEU A 131 -27.55 29.88 9.75
C LEU A 131 -27.47 30.93 10.87
N HIS A 132 -28.37 30.81 11.82
CA HIS A 132 -28.52 31.72 12.94
C HIS A 132 -27.76 31.29 14.18
N THR A 133 -27.70 29.99 14.47
CA THR A 133 -27.07 29.47 15.70
C THR A 133 -26.11 28.34 15.38
N VAL A 134 -24.81 28.59 15.57
CA VAL A 134 -23.75 27.63 15.27
C VAL A 134 -22.91 27.36 16.52
N MET A 135 -22.82 26.10 16.93
CA MET A 135 -21.92 25.70 18.02
C MET A 135 -20.62 25.14 17.47
N THR A 136 -19.47 25.58 17.98
CA THR A 136 -18.15 25.12 17.51
C THR A 136 -17.43 24.34 18.61
N PHE A 137 -16.83 23.21 18.27
CA PHE A 137 -16.15 22.33 19.24
C PHE A 137 -14.64 22.36 19.05
N HIS A 138 -13.93 22.72 20.11
CA HIS A 138 -12.48 22.90 20.13
C HIS A 138 -11.83 22.05 21.22
N GLN A 139 -10.53 21.79 21.09
CA GLN A 139 -9.77 21.02 22.09
C GLN A 139 -9.05 21.86 23.12
N LYS A 140 -8.58 23.02 22.71
CA LYS A 140 -7.83 23.93 23.56
C LYS A 140 -8.70 25.11 23.96
N VAL A 141 -8.57 25.49 25.23
CA VAL A 141 -9.26 26.66 25.77
C VAL A 141 -8.79 27.92 25.05
N GLU A 142 -7.49 28.03 24.76
CA GLU A 142 -6.94 29.20 24.06
C GLU A 142 -7.48 29.33 22.63
N GLU A 143 -7.69 28.20 21.93
CA GLU A 143 -8.23 28.17 20.57
C GLU A 143 -9.71 28.59 20.56
N ALA A 144 -10.53 28.06 21.49
CA ALA A 144 -11.94 28.46 21.60
C ALA A 144 -12.11 29.92 22.00
N ALA A 145 -11.29 30.41 22.92
CA ALA A 145 -11.30 31.81 23.34
C ALA A 145 -10.90 32.72 22.17
N ALA A 146 -9.76 32.45 21.52
CA ALA A 146 -9.30 33.22 20.36
C ALA A 146 -10.30 33.18 19.20
N PHE A 147 -10.95 32.03 18.97
CA PHE A 147 -12.02 31.90 17.99
C PHE A 147 -13.18 32.82 18.33
N ALA A 148 -13.67 32.78 19.55
CA ALA A 148 -14.83 33.54 19.94
C ALA A 148 -14.55 35.05 19.93
N ASP A 149 -13.40 35.47 20.45
CA ASP A 149 -13.03 36.87 20.61
C ASP A 149 -12.82 37.57 19.26
N LYS A 150 -12.21 36.89 18.27
CA LYS A 150 -11.92 37.47 16.95
C LYS A 150 -13.07 37.35 15.94
N LEU A 151 -14.06 36.49 16.18
CA LEU A 151 -15.13 36.23 15.21
C LEU A 151 -15.90 37.50 14.80
N PRO A 152 -16.27 38.42 15.72
CA PRO A 152 -16.95 39.65 15.32
C PRO A 152 -16.08 40.58 14.46
N GLU A 153 -14.76 40.59 14.67
CA GLU A 153 -13.81 41.35 13.85
C GLU A 153 -13.75 40.77 12.43
N THR A 154 -13.61 39.44 12.30
CA THR A 154 -13.65 38.76 11.00
C THR A 154 -14.98 38.98 10.28
N ALA A 155 -16.11 38.96 11.01
CA ALA A 155 -17.41 39.26 10.43
C ALA A 155 -17.52 40.71 9.93
N ALA A 156 -16.91 41.67 10.64
CA ALA A 156 -16.85 43.06 10.20
C ALA A 156 -16.06 43.20 8.89
N GLU A 157 -14.90 42.55 8.80
CA GLU A 157 -14.06 42.59 7.59
C GLU A 157 -14.80 42.01 6.37
N LEU A 158 -15.47 40.87 6.53
CA LEU A 158 -16.28 40.27 5.48
C LEU A 158 -17.47 41.14 5.08
N TYR A 159 -18.18 41.72 6.05
CA TYR A 159 -19.30 42.62 5.78
C TYR A 159 -18.85 43.85 4.98
N MET A 160 -17.69 44.43 5.29
CA MET A 160 -17.16 45.59 4.56
C MET A 160 -16.75 45.25 3.12
N ASN A 161 -16.36 44.00 2.85
CA ASN A 161 -16.03 43.56 1.50
C ASN A 161 -17.28 43.29 0.64
N ASP A 162 -18.38 42.87 1.27
CA ASP A 162 -19.63 42.49 0.60
C ASP A 162 -20.65 43.65 0.49
N ALA A 163 -20.63 44.60 1.41
CA ALA A 163 -21.64 45.67 1.48
C ALA A 163 -21.38 46.77 0.45
N THR A 164 -22.40 47.14 -0.31
CA THR A 164 -22.37 48.35 -1.14
C THR A 164 -22.53 49.62 -0.29
N ASP A 165 -22.13 50.79 -0.80
CA ASP A 165 -22.32 52.08 -0.10
C ASP A 165 -23.80 52.35 0.24
N GLU A 166 -24.73 51.90 -0.60
CA GLU A 166 -26.18 51.99 -0.38
C GLU A 166 -26.65 51.06 0.76
N ASP A 167 -26.04 49.88 0.88
CA ASP A 167 -26.33 48.91 1.94
C ASP A 167 -25.86 49.39 3.31
N LEU A 168 -24.67 50.02 3.36
CA LEU A 168 -24.14 50.63 4.57
C LEU A 168 -25.04 51.78 5.06
N THR A 169 -25.53 52.61 4.13
CA THR A 169 -26.47 53.70 4.47
C THR A 169 -27.87 53.21 4.82
N ALA A 170 -28.31 52.05 4.31
CA ALA A 170 -29.56 51.41 4.71
C ALA A 170 -29.46 50.77 6.10
N ALA A 171 -28.32 50.13 6.42
CA ALA A 171 -28.06 49.55 7.73
C ALA A 171 -28.06 50.59 8.85
N ASP A 172 -27.46 51.76 8.61
CA ASP A 172 -27.47 52.90 9.56
C ASP A 172 -28.88 53.45 9.83
N LYS A 173 -29.85 53.20 8.93
CA LYS A 173 -31.26 53.61 9.09
C LYS A 173 -32.11 52.56 9.79
N LEU A 174 -31.63 51.32 9.94
CA LEU A 174 -32.36 50.28 10.66
C LEU A 174 -32.35 50.57 12.17
N PRO A 175 -33.50 50.48 12.87
CA PRO A 175 -33.50 50.63 14.32
C PRO A 175 -32.65 49.53 14.96
N LYS A 176 -31.89 49.90 16.00
CA LYS A 176 -31.20 48.93 16.88
C LYS A 176 -32.25 47.95 17.37
N SER A 177 -32.10 46.67 17.04
CA SER A 177 -33.13 45.63 17.23
C SER A 177 -33.70 45.68 18.66
N SER A 178 -34.97 46.02 18.79
CA SER A 178 -35.70 45.85 20.05
C SER A 178 -35.93 44.36 20.30
N ILE A 179 -36.14 43.99 21.56
CA ILE A 179 -36.43 42.61 21.98
C ILE A 179 -37.69 42.04 21.29
N ASP A 180 -38.58 42.92 20.81
CA ASP A 180 -39.84 42.62 20.14
C ASP A 180 -39.79 42.69 18.59
N ALA A 181 -38.63 42.93 17.98
CA ALA A 181 -38.51 42.97 16.52
C ALA A 181 -38.68 41.55 15.93
N GLU A 182 -39.55 41.41 14.92
CA GLU A 182 -39.68 40.17 14.15
C GLU A 182 -38.34 39.75 13.55
N PHE A 183 -38.10 38.42 13.48
CA PHE A 183 -36.93 37.89 12.81
C PHE A 183 -37.01 38.27 11.32
N TYR A 184 -36.15 39.19 10.88
CA TYR A 184 -35.97 39.45 9.46
C TYR A 184 -35.05 38.37 8.87
N GLU A 185 -35.56 37.65 7.88
CA GLU A 185 -34.77 36.81 7.01
C GLU A 185 -33.89 37.72 6.13
N LEU A 186 -32.59 37.45 6.09
CA LEU A 186 -31.71 38.05 5.10
C LEU A 186 -31.71 37.14 3.87
N GLU A 187 -31.52 37.73 2.68
CA GLU A 187 -31.23 36.96 1.48
C GLU A 187 -30.02 36.07 1.73
N ALA A 188 -30.14 34.79 1.34
CA ALA A 188 -29.07 33.81 1.48
C ALA A 188 -27.80 34.31 0.78
N GLY A 189 -26.66 34.19 1.46
CA GLY A 189 -25.36 34.65 0.97
C GLY A 189 -24.90 36.01 1.51
N ARG A 190 -25.71 36.74 2.27
CA ARG A 190 -25.34 38.07 2.77
C ARG A 190 -24.74 38.08 4.18
N HIS A 191 -23.61 38.77 4.35
CA HIS A 191 -23.01 39.02 5.66
C HIS A 191 -23.79 40.07 6.47
N VAL A 192 -23.61 40.02 7.79
CA VAL A 192 -24.29 40.93 8.73
C VAL A 192 -23.33 41.89 9.41
N PRO A 193 -23.80 43.10 9.79
CA PRO A 193 -23.03 44.01 10.62
C PRO A 193 -22.48 43.32 11.87
N PRO A 194 -21.27 43.70 12.33
CA PRO A 194 -20.60 43.03 13.44
C PRO A 194 -21.37 43.13 14.76
N ASP A 195 -22.14 44.19 14.98
CA ASP A 195 -23.01 44.35 16.16
C ASP A 195 -24.21 43.38 16.16
N ARG A 196 -24.45 42.67 15.05
CA ARG A 196 -25.45 41.61 14.90
C ARG A 196 -24.85 40.21 14.90
N VAL A 197 -23.55 40.08 15.16
CA VAL A 197 -22.88 38.80 15.38
C VAL A 197 -22.50 38.67 16.85
N TRP A 198 -23.14 37.72 17.52
CA TRP A 198 -22.75 37.35 18.88
C TRP A 198 -21.79 36.18 18.85
N SER A 199 -20.78 36.24 19.71
CA SER A 199 -19.78 35.18 19.84
C SER A 199 -19.36 35.04 21.30
N ALA A 200 -19.29 33.82 21.80
CA ALA A 200 -18.76 33.52 23.13
C ALA A 200 -18.13 32.14 23.20
N TRP A 201 -17.37 31.88 24.28
CA TRP A 201 -16.75 30.58 24.54
C TRP A 201 -17.05 30.06 25.95
N LEU A 202 -16.98 28.73 26.12
CA LEU A 202 -17.19 28.02 27.39
C LEU A 202 -16.12 26.94 27.62
N CYS A 203 -15.56 26.92 28.83
CA CYS A 203 -14.64 25.91 29.36
C CYS A 203 -14.98 25.53 30.80
N GLY A 204 -14.28 24.52 31.35
CA GLY A 204 -14.57 23.92 32.67
C GLY A 204 -14.47 24.91 33.83
N ASP A 205 -13.67 25.95 33.67
CA ASP A 205 -13.41 26.96 34.71
C ASP A 205 -14.55 27.98 34.85
N HIS A 206 -15.47 28.04 33.87
CA HIS A 206 -16.63 28.92 33.96
C HIS A 206 -17.60 28.43 35.05
N THR A 207 -18.06 29.37 35.88
CA THR A 207 -19.07 29.13 36.89
C THR A 207 -20.38 28.65 36.25
N VAL A 208 -21.22 27.99 37.05
CA VAL A 208 -22.55 27.54 36.59
C VAL A 208 -23.40 28.74 36.13
N ALA A 209 -23.27 29.89 36.80
CA ALA A 209 -24.00 31.11 36.44
C ALA A 209 -23.57 31.65 35.08
N GLU A 210 -22.25 31.77 34.83
CA GLU A 210 -21.71 32.21 33.54
C GLU A 210 -22.10 31.27 32.41
N ARG A 211 -22.04 29.95 32.64
CA ARG A 211 -22.46 28.93 31.68
C ARG A 211 -23.93 29.09 31.30
N ARG A 212 -24.82 29.19 32.30
CA ARG A 212 -26.27 29.37 32.07
C ARG A 212 -26.57 30.65 31.30
N GLU A 213 -25.88 31.74 31.61
CA GLU A 213 -26.10 33.02 30.95
C GLU A 213 -25.66 33.01 29.49
N LYS A 214 -24.47 32.49 29.19
CA LYS A 214 -23.99 32.36 27.80
C LYS A 214 -24.86 31.41 26.97
N ILE A 215 -25.32 30.29 27.55
CA ILE A 215 -26.25 29.36 26.89
C ILE A 215 -27.60 30.06 26.63
N ARG A 216 -28.12 30.84 27.59
CA ARG A 216 -29.35 31.61 27.44
C ARG A 216 -29.24 32.62 26.30
N GLN A 217 -28.13 33.34 26.21
CA GLN A 217 -27.85 34.30 25.15
C GLN A 217 -27.81 33.62 23.78
N PHE A 218 -27.04 32.54 23.66
CA PHE A 218 -26.94 31.76 22.44
C PHE A 218 -28.29 31.17 21.98
N ALA A 219 -29.00 30.46 22.86
CA ALA A 219 -30.21 29.73 22.52
C ALA A 219 -31.38 30.64 22.09
N ASN A 220 -31.38 31.89 22.55
CA ASN A 220 -32.38 32.90 22.20
C ASN A 220 -31.89 33.89 21.13
N GLY A 221 -30.62 33.83 20.72
CA GLY A 221 -30.03 34.78 19.77
C GLY A 221 -30.05 36.22 20.29
N ILE A 222 -29.60 36.43 21.53
CA ILE A 222 -29.56 37.75 22.17
C ILE A 222 -28.19 38.06 22.77
N ASP A 223 -27.85 39.34 22.84
CA ASP A 223 -26.64 39.80 23.52
C ASP A 223 -26.83 40.02 25.03
N ALA A 224 -25.78 40.49 25.71
CA ALA A 224 -25.81 40.77 27.15
C ALA A 224 -26.80 41.89 27.56
N ALA A 225 -27.18 42.76 26.62
CA ALA A 225 -28.19 43.80 26.83
C ALA A 225 -29.62 43.31 26.48
N GLY A 226 -29.77 42.04 26.07
CA GLY A 226 -31.04 41.46 25.63
C GLY A 226 -31.47 41.90 24.23
N ARG A 227 -30.57 42.48 23.43
CA ARG A 227 -30.84 42.87 22.04
C ARG A 227 -30.70 41.66 21.13
N ARG A 228 -31.58 41.54 20.13
CA ARG A 228 -31.54 40.43 19.17
C ARG A 228 -30.32 40.53 18.26
N VAL A 229 -29.62 39.42 18.10
CA VAL A 229 -28.52 39.24 17.14
C VAL A 229 -28.96 38.36 15.98
N HIS A 230 -28.37 38.55 14.81
CA HIS A 230 -28.73 37.77 13.64
C HIS A 230 -28.02 36.42 13.64
N ARG A 231 -26.72 36.38 13.96
CA ARG A 231 -25.94 35.14 14.08
C ARG A 231 -25.32 35.02 15.47
N ALA A 232 -25.38 33.85 16.06
CA ALA A 232 -24.80 33.53 17.35
C ALA A 232 -23.88 32.32 17.22
N PHE A 233 -22.64 32.47 17.69
CA PHE A 233 -21.63 31.43 17.69
C PHE A 233 -21.18 31.11 19.11
N LEU A 234 -21.21 29.83 19.49
CA LEU A 234 -20.77 29.37 20.81
C LEU A 234 -19.66 28.35 20.69
N ALA A 235 -18.44 28.75 21.08
CA ALA A 235 -17.29 27.85 21.14
C ALA A 235 -17.27 27.05 22.45
N SER A 236 -17.18 25.73 22.36
CA SER A 236 -17.21 24.82 23.51
C SER A 236 -15.93 23.99 23.59
N VAL A 237 -15.39 23.86 24.79
CA VAL A 237 -14.25 22.99 25.11
C VAL A 237 -14.64 22.07 26.26
N ARG A 238 -14.99 20.82 25.96
CA ARG A 238 -15.27 19.74 26.93
C ARG A 238 -16.25 20.08 28.07
N VAL A 239 -17.13 21.07 27.89
CA VAL A 239 -18.09 21.52 28.93
C VAL A 239 -19.53 21.25 28.57
N LEU A 240 -19.82 21.24 27.28
CA LEU A 240 -21.13 20.87 26.77
C LEU A 240 -21.09 19.42 26.26
N GLY A 241 -20.36 18.53 26.94
CA GLY A 241 -20.33 17.11 26.58
C GLY A 241 -21.65 16.43 26.93
N GLU A 242 -22.09 16.57 28.19
CA GLU A 242 -23.21 15.80 28.75
C GLU A 242 -24.30 16.70 29.38
N GLY A 243 -25.56 16.26 29.36
CA GLY A 243 -26.63 16.75 30.24
C GLY A 243 -27.12 18.20 30.12
N VAL A 244 -26.65 18.98 29.15
CA VAL A 244 -27.10 20.38 28.92
C VAL A 244 -28.13 20.43 27.81
N ASP A 245 -29.35 20.88 28.10
CA ASP A 245 -30.36 21.14 27.08
C ASP A 245 -30.27 22.60 26.60
N ILE A 246 -30.13 22.80 25.29
CA ILE A 246 -30.04 24.13 24.66
C ILE A 246 -31.37 24.40 23.97
N THR A 247 -32.38 24.68 24.78
CA THR A 247 -33.74 25.00 24.33
C THR A 247 -34.00 26.49 24.52
N GLY A 248 -34.20 27.19 23.40
CA GLY A 248 -34.51 28.61 23.35
C GLY A 248 -35.37 28.91 22.12
N GLU A 249 -35.55 30.19 21.77
CA GLU A 249 -36.29 30.56 20.56
C GLU A 249 -35.66 29.99 19.27
N ARG A 250 -34.32 29.85 19.22
CA ARG A 250 -33.60 29.35 18.05
C ARG A 250 -32.96 27.97 18.24
N GLY A 251 -32.64 27.60 19.49
CA GLY A 251 -31.95 26.33 19.78
C GLY A 251 -30.56 26.26 19.15
N VAL A 252 -30.19 25.10 18.61
CA VAL A 252 -28.94 24.87 17.85
C VAL A 252 -29.30 24.46 16.43
N GLU A 253 -28.95 25.24 15.42
CA GLU A 253 -29.19 24.88 14.00
C GLU A 253 -28.01 24.11 13.40
N ALA A 254 -26.78 24.46 13.78
CA ALA A 254 -25.59 23.81 13.27
C ALA A 254 -24.54 23.53 14.34
N VAL A 255 -23.78 22.47 14.12
CA VAL A 255 -22.60 22.10 14.92
C VAL A 255 -21.38 21.99 14.02
N CYS A 256 -20.27 22.59 14.43
CA CYS A 256 -19.01 22.57 13.70
C CYS A 256 -17.92 21.91 14.54
N PHE A 257 -17.28 20.88 13.99
CA PHE A 257 -16.16 20.21 14.64
C PHE A 257 -14.83 20.84 14.22
N ALA A 258 -14.45 21.96 14.85
CA ALA A 258 -13.18 22.62 14.60
C ALA A 258 -11.98 21.70 14.89
N ASP A 259 -12.12 20.79 15.85
CA ASP A 259 -11.19 19.68 16.08
C ASP A 259 -11.94 18.39 16.46
N THR A 260 -11.58 17.27 15.83
CA THR A 260 -12.27 15.96 15.94
C THR A 260 -11.53 14.91 16.76
N ARG A 261 -10.42 15.22 17.43
CA ARG A 261 -9.73 14.24 18.32
C ARG A 261 -10.48 13.96 19.64
N GLY A 262 -11.77 14.31 19.73
CA GLY A 262 -12.68 13.90 20.81
C GLY A 262 -13.04 12.41 20.73
N SER A 263 -13.71 11.89 21.76
CA SER A 263 -14.21 10.51 21.73
C SER A 263 -15.39 10.37 20.75
N GLN A 264 -15.61 9.18 20.19
CA GLN A 264 -16.78 8.93 19.32
C GLN A 264 -18.10 9.23 20.02
N VAL A 265 -18.18 8.94 21.32
CA VAL A 265 -19.33 9.26 22.17
C VAL A 265 -19.57 10.76 22.24
N GLU A 266 -18.51 11.54 22.49
CA GLU A 266 -18.59 13.01 22.56
C GLU A 266 -19.07 13.60 21.23
N ILE A 267 -18.62 13.06 20.09
CA ILE A 267 -19.09 13.45 18.76
C ILE A 267 -20.60 13.24 18.62
N VAL A 268 -21.10 12.06 19.00
CA VAL A 268 -22.55 11.73 18.89
C VAL A 268 -23.39 12.60 19.82
N GLN A 269 -22.96 12.78 21.08
CA GLN A 269 -23.65 13.65 22.03
C GLN A 269 -23.71 15.09 21.52
N ASN A 270 -22.62 15.58 20.93
CA ASN A 270 -22.54 16.90 20.34
C ASN A 270 -23.48 17.08 19.14
N ILE A 271 -23.57 16.08 18.26
CA ILE A 271 -24.53 16.07 17.14
C ILE A 271 -25.96 16.05 17.66
N GLY A 272 -26.26 15.22 18.67
CA GLY A 272 -27.60 15.10 19.27
C GLY A 272 -28.16 16.42 19.83
N ARG A 273 -27.30 17.43 20.07
CA ARG A 273 -27.74 18.78 20.46
C ARG A 273 -28.41 19.54 19.30
N ALA A 274 -27.88 19.39 18.10
CA ALA A 274 -28.44 20.01 16.90
C ALA A 274 -29.71 19.30 16.43
N LEU A 275 -29.81 17.98 16.65
CA LEU A 275 -30.95 17.16 16.23
C LEU A 275 -32.24 17.40 17.04
N ARG A 276 -32.19 18.21 18.11
CA ARG A 276 -33.39 18.56 18.89
C ARG A 276 -34.29 19.48 18.08
N LEU A 277 -35.59 19.20 18.10
CA LEU A 277 -36.62 20.06 17.52
C LEU A 277 -36.61 21.45 18.17
N ASN A 278 -37.09 22.44 17.43
CA ASN A 278 -37.29 23.78 17.97
C ASN A 278 -38.44 23.79 18.98
N LYS A 279 -38.46 24.78 19.87
CA LYS A 279 -39.45 24.88 20.96
C LYS A 279 -40.89 25.00 20.44
N ASP A 280 -41.06 25.55 19.25
CA ASP A 280 -42.34 25.68 18.53
C ASP A 280 -42.82 24.36 17.90
N GLY A 281 -42.03 23.29 17.98
CA GLY A 281 -42.31 21.99 17.38
C GLY A 281 -42.02 21.93 15.88
N SER A 282 -41.46 22.99 15.28
CA SER A 282 -41.05 22.98 13.88
C SER A 282 -39.89 22.02 13.66
N THR A 283 -39.97 21.26 12.57
CA THR A 283 -38.88 20.42 12.09
C THR A 283 -37.86 21.28 11.36
N LYS A 284 -36.62 21.32 11.85
CA LYS A 284 -35.49 21.89 11.14
C LYS A 284 -34.65 20.78 10.49
N ILE A 285 -33.76 21.18 9.59
CA ILE A 285 -32.64 20.35 9.14
C ILE A 285 -31.40 20.83 9.87
N ALA A 286 -30.86 19.98 10.74
CA ALA A 286 -29.64 20.27 11.48
C ALA A 286 -28.42 20.14 10.56
N ARG A 287 -27.45 21.04 10.69
CA ARG A 287 -26.22 20.96 9.87
C ARG A 287 -25.01 20.54 10.70
N ILE A 288 -24.31 19.53 10.21
CA ILE A 288 -23.07 19.03 10.81
C ILE A 288 -21.92 19.49 9.92
N ILE A 289 -21.22 20.51 10.37
CA ILE A 289 -20.14 21.16 9.63
C ILE A 289 -18.81 20.50 10.00
N VAL A 290 -18.07 20.04 9.00
CA VAL A 290 -16.78 19.38 9.19
C VAL A 290 -15.70 20.08 8.35
N PRO A 291 -14.85 20.91 8.99
CA PRO A 291 -13.70 21.51 8.34
C PRO A 291 -12.63 20.46 7.98
N VAL A 292 -12.17 20.49 6.73
CA VAL A 292 -11.09 19.66 6.19
C VAL A 292 -10.01 20.61 5.66
N PHE A 293 -8.87 20.64 6.36
CA PHE A 293 -7.70 21.43 5.94
C PHE A 293 -6.87 20.61 4.94
N LEU A 294 -6.99 20.95 3.65
CA LEU A 294 -6.25 20.33 2.57
C LEU A 294 -4.84 20.91 2.47
N GLU A 295 -3.83 20.05 2.37
CA GLU A 295 -2.43 20.49 2.22
C GLU A 295 -2.23 21.31 0.92
N PRO A 296 -1.19 22.15 0.84
CA PRO A 296 -0.91 22.92 -0.36
C PRO A 296 -0.77 22.01 -1.60
N ASN A 297 -1.57 22.27 -2.63
CA ASN A 297 -1.69 21.48 -3.86
C ASN A 297 -2.30 20.08 -3.72
N GLU A 298 -2.88 19.74 -2.56
CA GLU A 298 -3.64 18.50 -2.42
C GLU A 298 -4.87 18.53 -3.33
N ASP A 299 -5.06 17.48 -4.13
CA ASP A 299 -6.27 17.31 -4.93
C ASP A 299 -7.39 16.81 -4.02
N PRO A 300 -8.50 17.57 -3.86
CA PRO A 300 -9.62 17.12 -3.07
C PRO A 300 -10.11 15.73 -3.50
N THR A 301 -10.06 15.38 -4.80
CA THR A 301 -10.48 14.09 -5.37
C THR A 301 -9.75 12.88 -4.78
N ASP A 302 -8.60 13.10 -4.14
CA ASP A 302 -7.82 12.08 -3.44
C ASP A 302 -8.28 11.76 -2.00
N MET A 303 -9.56 12.05 -1.68
CA MET A 303 -10.09 11.90 -0.31
C MET A 303 -9.90 10.50 0.30
N VAL A 304 -9.83 9.45 -0.53
CA VAL A 304 -9.66 8.07 -0.09
C VAL A 304 -8.30 7.85 0.58
N ALA A 305 -7.21 8.36 -0.02
CA ALA A 305 -5.87 8.24 0.54
C ALA A 305 -5.46 9.45 1.40
N SER A 306 -6.19 10.56 1.33
CA SER A 306 -5.87 11.78 2.05
C SER A 306 -5.99 11.63 3.59
N ALA A 307 -4.96 12.12 4.30
CA ALA A 307 -4.98 12.24 5.75
C ALA A 307 -5.86 13.41 6.22
N SER A 308 -6.04 14.43 5.39
CA SER A 308 -6.79 15.67 5.66
C SER A 308 -8.26 15.40 5.99
N PHE A 309 -8.86 14.35 5.40
CA PHE A 309 -10.24 13.93 5.68
C PHE A 309 -10.42 13.14 6.97
N ARG A 310 -9.39 12.99 7.81
CA ARG A 310 -9.49 12.34 9.13
C ARG A 310 -10.65 12.89 10.00
N PRO A 311 -10.91 14.21 10.05
CA PRO A 311 -12.05 14.75 10.79
C PRO A 311 -13.41 14.21 10.31
N LEU A 312 -13.62 14.17 8.99
CA LEU A 312 -14.82 13.61 8.39
C LEU A 312 -14.99 12.13 8.73
N VAL A 313 -13.91 11.36 8.65
CA VAL A 313 -13.92 9.94 9.04
C VAL A 313 -14.31 9.77 10.50
N ALA A 314 -13.80 10.60 11.41
CA ALA A 314 -14.13 10.52 12.84
C ALA A 314 -15.62 10.81 13.10
N VAL A 315 -16.19 11.82 12.43
CA VAL A 315 -17.63 12.16 12.54
C VAL A 315 -18.50 11.02 12.01
N LEU A 316 -18.19 10.50 10.82
CA LEU A 316 -18.96 9.41 10.20
C LEU A 316 -18.84 8.09 10.98
N GLN A 317 -17.68 7.80 11.57
CA GLN A 317 -17.51 6.64 12.45
C GLN A 317 -18.27 6.80 13.77
N GLY A 318 -18.32 8.01 14.34
CA GLY A 318 -19.15 8.32 15.51
C GLY A 318 -20.64 8.10 15.21
N LEU A 319 -21.14 8.59 14.07
CA LEU A 319 -22.51 8.33 13.64
C LEU A 319 -22.78 6.83 13.43
N ARG A 320 -21.84 6.12 12.79
CA ARG A 320 -21.96 4.67 12.55
C ARG A 320 -22.07 3.86 13.84
N SER A 321 -21.29 4.18 14.87
CA SER A 321 -21.30 3.42 16.12
C SER A 321 -22.63 3.55 16.88
N HIS A 322 -23.39 4.61 16.61
CA HIS A 322 -24.72 4.82 17.14
C HIS A 322 -25.82 4.24 16.25
N ASP A 323 -25.70 4.36 14.91
CA ASP A 323 -26.67 3.80 13.96
C ASP A 323 -25.98 3.42 12.63
N GLU A 324 -25.81 2.11 12.40
CA GLU A 324 -25.22 1.57 11.17
C GLU A 324 -26.07 1.89 9.93
N ARG A 325 -27.40 1.87 10.06
CA ARG A 325 -28.35 2.05 8.94
C ARG A 325 -28.26 3.46 8.36
N LEU A 326 -27.96 4.45 9.20
CA LEU A 326 -27.84 5.83 8.79
C LEU A 326 -26.72 6.03 7.78
N VAL A 327 -25.54 5.46 8.04
CA VAL A 327 -24.39 5.58 7.12
C VAL A 327 -24.63 4.75 5.85
N GLU A 328 -25.31 3.60 5.96
CA GLU A 328 -25.77 2.81 4.80
C GLU A 328 -26.74 3.59 3.90
N GLN A 329 -27.61 4.40 4.48
CA GLN A 329 -28.46 5.32 3.73
C GLN A 329 -27.64 6.41 3.04
N LEU A 330 -26.58 6.95 3.66
CA LEU A 330 -25.66 7.90 2.99
C LEU A 330 -25.04 7.29 1.73
N ALA A 331 -24.50 6.06 1.86
CA ALA A 331 -23.81 5.38 0.75
C ALA A 331 -24.78 4.97 -0.37
N SER A 332 -25.96 4.46 -0.02
CA SER A 332 -26.97 4.08 -1.00
C SER A 332 -27.54 5.29 -1.73
N ARG A 333 -27.85 6.39 -1.04
CA ARG A 333 -28.33 7.63 -1.67
C ARG A 333 -27.29 8.28 -2.59
N ALA A 334 -26.01 8.27 -2.18
CA ALA A 334 -24.92 8.71 -3.04
C ALA A 334 -24.89 7.89 -4.35
N LEU A 335 -25.05 6.56 -4.26
CA LEU A 335 -25.06 5.67 -5.42
C LEU A 335 -26.35 5.75 -6.27
N THR A 336 -27.50 6.05 -5.67
CA THR A 336 -28.81 6.09 -6.36
C THR A 336 -29.16 7.45 -6.96
N SER A 337 -28.48 8.52 -6.56
CA SER A 337 -28.56 9.86 -7.18
C SER A 337 -28.39 9.83 -8.71
N GLY A 338 -27.83 8.74 -9.27
CA GLY A 338 -27.64 8.56 -10.70
C GLY A 338 -28.63 7.67 -11.47
N LYS A 339 -29.62 6.96 -10.88
CA LYS A 339 -30.56 6.10 -11.66
C LYS A 339 -31.72 5.50 -10.85
N ARG A 340 -32.93 6.08 -11.01
CA ARG A 340 -34.30 5.50 -11.07
C ARG A 340 -35.31 6.38 -10.31
N LYS A 341 -36.12 7.15 -11.05
CA LYS A 341 -37.40 7.66 -10.55
C LYS A 341 -38.41 6.51 -10.53
N ILE A 342 -38.84 6.05 -9.35
CA ILE A 342 -40.07 5.26 -9.21
C ILE A 342 -41.19 6.27 -8.97
N HIS A 343 -42.00 6.55 -9.99
CA HIS A 343 -43.20 7.37 -9.81
C HIS A 343 -44.25 6.53 -9.07
N VAL A 344 -44.59 6.95 -7.85
CA VAL A 344 -45.70 6.38 -7.08
C VAL A 344 -46.95 7.15 -7.46
N GLN A 345 -47.88 6.51 -8.18
CA GLN A 345 -49.17 7.11 -8.47
C GLN A 345 -50.07 7.00 -7.22
N ARG A 346 -50.59 8.14 -6.76
CA ARG A 346 -51.57 8.23 -5.68
C ARG A 346 -52.91 8.74 -6.24
N ASP A 347 -54.02 8.20 -5.73
CA ASP A 347 -55.36 8.71 -6.06
C ASP A 347 -55.70 9.98 -5.26
N GLU A 348 -56.86 10.58 -5.54
CA GLU A 348 -57.37 11.79 -4.88
C GLU A 348 -57.56 11.63 -3.36
N ASP A 349 -57.63 10.38 -2.88
CA ASP A 349 -57.74 10.03 -1.46
C ASP A 349 -56.37 9.69 -0.82
N GLY A 350 -55.27 9.87 -1.56
CA GLY A 350 -53.90 9.69 -1.08
C GLY A 350 -53.42 8.24 -1.01
N ARG A 351 -54.14 7.27 -1.61
CA ARG A 351 -53.76 5.85 -1.62
C ARG A 351 -52.90 5.52 -2.82
N ILE A 352 -51.88 4.68 -2.61
CA ILE A 352 -50.94 4.26 -3.67
C ILE A 352 -51.63 3.25 -4.58
N VAL A 353 -51.83 3.60 -5.85
CA VAL A 353 -52.59 2.80 -6.85
C VAL A 353 -51.70 2.13 -7.91
N GLY A 354 -50.39 2.43 -7.95
CA GLY A 354 -49.47 1.70 -8.83
C GLY A 354 -48.02 2.19 -8.78
N ALA A 355 -47.10 1.29 -9.13
CA ALA A 355 -45.69 1.57 -9.39
C ALA A 355 -45.31 0.87 -10.71
N GLY A 356 -45.13 1.65 -11.78
CA GLY A 356 -44.80 1.15 -13.11
C GLY A 356 -43.79 2.05 -13.79
N GLY A 357 -42.73 1.46 -14.34
CA GLY A 357 -41.76 2.14 -15.18
C GLY A 357 -41.91 1.68 -16.62
N GLU A 358 -42.38 2.56 -17.50
CA GLU A 358 -42.30 2.36 -18.95
C GLU A 358 -41.76 3.62 -19.63
N SER A 359 -40.82 3.38 -20.55
CA SER A 359 -40.28 4.37 -21.46
C SER A 359 -41.26 4.65 -22.59
N GLY A 360 -41.63 5.90 -22.79
CA GLY A 360 -42.33 6.39 -23.98
C GLY A 360 -42.33 7.91 -23.95
N GLY A 361 -41.62 8.53 -24.90
CA GLY A 361 -41.38 9.97 -24.93
C GLY A 361 -42.58 10.77 -25.41
N GLU A 362 -42.59 12.04 -25.02
CA GLU A 362 -42.87 13.22 -25.86
C GLU A 362 -42.54 14.47 -25.04
N ASP A 363 -41.94 15.44 -25.72
CA ASP A 363 -41.33 16.65 -25.15
C ASP A 363 -42.35 17.54 -24.40
N GLN A 364 -42.02 17.92 -23.16
CA GLN A 364 -42.45 19.17 -22.55
C GLN A 364 -41.26 19.81 -21.83
N GLU A 365 -40.67 20.80 -22.49
CA GLU A 365 -39.82 21.82 -21.88
C GLU A 365 -40.67 22.63 -20.89
N GLN A 366 -40.62 22.30 -19.60
CA GLN A 366 -40.93 23.24 -18.53
C GLN A 366 -40.36 22.80 -17.18
N ASP A 367 -39.48 23.66 -16.67
CA ASP A 367 -38.98 23.77 -15.29
C ASP A 367 -38.17 22.58 -14.72
N ASP A 368 -36.93 22.48 -15.17
CA ASP A 368 -35.95 21.47 -14.74
C ASP A 368 -35.04 21.96 -13.58
N THR A 369 -35.50 22.92 -12.77
CA THR A 369 -34.69 23.51 -11.68
C THR A 369 -35.05 23.10 -10.25
N ASP A 370 -36.20 22.46 -10.00
CA ASP A 370 -36.66 22.20 -8.62
C ASP A 370 -36.91 20.72 -8.27
N ALA A 371 -36.54 19.78 -9.14
CA ALA A 371 -36.72 18.33 -8.89
C ALA A 371 -35.41 17.51 -8.90
N ALA A 372 -34.25 18.18 -8.92
CA ALA A 372 -32.92 17.56 -8.91
C ALA A 372 -32.23 17.55 -7.52
N VAL A 373 -32.90 18.07 -6.47
CA VAL A 373 -32.37 18.10 -5.10
C VAL A 373 -33.06 17.04 -4.23
N GLU A 374 -32.97 15.76 -4.63
CA GLU A 374 -33.07 14.68 -3.64
C GLU A 374 -31.75 14.70 -2.85
N SER A 375 -31.77 15.44 -1.75
CA SER A 375 -30.60 15.89 -0.98
C SER A 375 -29.60 14.78 -0.69
N ALA A 376 -28.40 14.95 -1.22
CA ALA A 376 -27.24 14.23 -0.76
C ALA A 376 -27.00 14.62 0.70
N LEU A 377 -27.18 13.69 1.63
CA LEU A 377 -26.93 13.91 3.06
C LEU A 377 -25.46 14.31 3.40
N LEU A 378 -24.56 14.30 2.41
CA LEU A 378 -23.16 14.68 2.50
C LEU A 378 -22.81 15.66 1.37
N HIS A 379 -22.57 16.93 1.71
CA HIS A 379 -22.20 18.00 0.80
C HIS A 379 -20.71 18.31 0.91
N PHE A 380 -20.05 18.53 -0.23
CA PHE A 380 -18.66 18.99 -0.30
C PHE A 380 -18.62 20.36 -0.97
N SER A 381 -17.68 21.21 -0.55
CA SER A 381 -17.44 22.50 -1.20
C SER A 381 -17.11 22.34 -2.70
N SER A 382 -16.41 21.27 -3.07
CA SER A 382 -16.11 20.91 -4.47
C SER A 382 -16.98 19.75 -4.98
N PRO A 383 -17.45 19.76 -6.24
CA PRO A 383 -18.27 18.68 -6.79
C PRO A 383 -17.61 17.30 -6.72
N ARG A 384 -18.34 16.29 -6.22
CA ARG A 384 -17.85 14.90 -6.07
C ARG A 384 -18.71 13.92 -6.82
N ASP A 385 -18.09 12.92 -7.43
CA ASP A 385 -18.81 11.80 -8.01
C ASP A 385 -19.24 10.81 -6.91
N ALA A 386 -20.40 10.21 -7.12
CA ALA A 386 -20.98 9.20 -6.24
C ALA A 386 -20.04 8.02 -5.98
N ALA A 387 -19.25 7.62 -6.99
CA ALA A 387 -18.34 6.49 -6.88
C ALA A 387 -17.19 6.77 -5.90
N THR A 388 -16.57 7.97 -5.96
CA THR A 388 -15.54 8.38 -4.99
C THR A 388 -16.09 8.46 -3.57
N ILE A 389 -17.30 9.03 -3.37
CA ILE A 389 -17.93 9.07 -2.04
C ILE A 389 -18.17 7.64 -1.52
N ALA A 390 -18.72 6.76 -2.36
CA ALA A 390 -18.96 5.37 -1.98
C ALA A 390 -17.66 4.61 -1.68
N ALA A 391 -16.60 4.85 -2.46
CA ALA A 391 -15.28 4.27 -2.23
C ALA A 391 -14.68 4.77 -0.90
N PHE A 392 -14.79 6.06 -0.60
CA PHE A 392 -14.37 6.66 0.67
C PHE A 392 -15.13 6.05 1.85
N LEU A 393 -16.47 6.00 1.80
CA LEU A 393 -17.26 5.39 2.86
C LEU A 393 -16.87 3.92 3.07
N ARG A 394 -16.72 3.13 1.99
CA ARG A 394 -16.30 1.71 2.04
C ARG A 394 -14.93 1.50 2.69
N THR A 395 -13.95 2.32 2.34
CA THR A 395 -12.54 2.11 2.71
C THR A 395 -12.10 2.84 3.97
N ARG A 396 -12.81 3.91 4.37
CA ARG A 396 -12.44 4.75 5.52
C ARG A 396 -13.43 4.65 6.67
N VAL A 397 -14.72 4.46 6.37
CA VAL A 397 -15.79 4.45 7.39
C VAL A 397 -16.24 3.04 7.70
N TYR A 398 -16.70 2.27 6.72
CA TYR A 398 -17.20 0.90 6.93
C TYR A 398 -16.09 -0.08 7.33
N ARG A 399 -14.93 0.01 6.68
CA ARG A 399 -13.81 -0.90 6.92
C ARG A 399 -12.50 -0.13 6.77
N PRO A 400 -12.04 0.54 7.84
CA PRO A 400 -10.89 1.42 7.77
C PRO A 400 -9.64 0.65 7.34
N GLU A 401 -9.20 0.90 6.10
CA GLU A 401 -7.92 0.42 5.60
C GLU A 401 -6.79 1.36 6.04
N SER A 402 -5.56 0.84 6.13
CA SER A 402 -4.41 1.68 6.47
C SER A 402 -4.16 2.72 5.37
N LEU A 403 -3.87 3.97 5.75
CA LEU A 403 -3.54 5.06 4.81
C LEU A 403 -2.48 4.65 3.78
N VAL A 404 -1.40 4.02 4.20
CA VAL A 404 -0.33 3.51 3.31
C VAL A 404 -0.86 2.54 2.24
N TRP A 405 -1.84 1.70 2.59
CA TRP A 405 -2.46 0.80 1.62
C TRP A 405 -3.39 1.55 0.67
N LEU A 406 -4.13 2.54 1.16
CA LEU A 406 -5.02 3.37 0.35
C LEU A 406 -4.25 4.30 -0.59
N GLU A 407 -3.11 4.84 -0.18
CA GLU A 407 -2.17 5.56 -1.05
C GLU A 407 -1.72 4.66 -2.20
N GLY A 408 -1.34 3.41 -1.92
CA GLY A 408 -0.95 2.47 -2.98
C GLY A 408 -2.10 2.06 -3.91
N TYR A 409 -3.30 1.87 -3.36
CA TYR A 409 -4.50 1.61 -4.16
C TYR A 409 -4.84 2.80 -5.07
N GLN A 410 -4.78 4.02 -4.53
CA GLN A 410 -5.03 5.23 -5.30
C GLN A 410 -3.93 5.50 -6.34
N ALA A 411 -2.66 5.24 -6.02
CA ALA A 411 -1.55 5.30 -6.97
C ALA A 411 -1.78 4.36 -8.15
N LEU A 412 -2.29 3.15 -7.89
CA LEU A 412 -2.65 2.19 -8.94
C LEU A 412 -3.74 2.74 -9.86
N LEU A 413 -4.82 3.29 -9.29
CA LEU A 413 -5.91 3.88 -10.06
C LEU A 413 -5.45 5.06 -10.92
N ARG A 414 -4.68 5.98 -10.32
CA ARG A 414 -4.12 7.16 -11.01
C ARG A 414 -3.20 6.74 -12.16
N TRP A 415 -2.25 5.84 -11.90
CA TRP A 415 -1.34 5.35 -12.92
C TRP A 415 -2.06 4.70 -14.09
N ARG A 416 -3.08 3.86 -13.85
CA ARG A 416 -3.86 3.27 -14.96
C ARG A 416 -4.63 4.32 -15.75
N LYS A 417 -5.20 5.32 -15.09
CA LYS A 417 -5.91 6.43 -15.74
C LYS A 417 -4.97 7.27 -16.61
N GLU A 418 -3.83 7.68 -16.08
CA GLU A 418 -2.83 8.51 -16.78
C GLU A 418 -2.20 7.79 -17.97
N ASN A 419 -1.94 6.48 -17.83
CA ASN A 419 -1.37 5.65 -18.89
C ASN A 419 -2.44 5.06 -19.83
N GLN A 420 -3.72 5.44 -19.68
CA GLN A 420 -4.85 4.97 -20.50
C GLN A 420 -4.95 3.44 -20.59
N ILE A 421 -4.66 2.76 -19.48
CA ILE A 421 -4.60 1.30 -19.41
C ILE A 421 -6.02 0.76 -19.22
N ALA A 422 -6.67 0.35 -20.31
CA ALA A 422 -7.96 -0.32 -20.28
C ALA A 422 -7.86 -1.86 -20.10
N GLY A 423 -6.67 -2.43 -20.31
CA GLY A 423 -6.41 -3.87 -20.30
C GLY A 423 -5.58 -4.36 -19.12
N VAL A 424 -5.17 -5.62 -19.20
CA VAL A 424 -4.28 -6.24 -18.21
C VAL A 424 -2.85 -5.74 -18.46
N HIS A 425 -2.32 -4.91 -17.55
CA HIS A 425 -0.96 -4.39 -17.67
C HIS A 425 -0.24 -4.50 -16.32
N ALA A 426 0.94 -5.12 -16.33
CA ALA A 426 1.75 -5.24 -15.13
C ALA A 426 2.38 -3.88 -14.79
N VAL A 427 2.17 -3.40 -13.56
CA VAL A 427 2.96 -2.28 -13.02
C VAL A 427 4.45 -2.67 -13.02
N PRO A 428 5.34 -1.95 -13.74
CA PRO A 428 6.79 -2.12 -13.65
C PRO A 428 7.30 -1.83 -12.23
N TYR A 429 8.39 -2.47 -11.83
CA TYR A 429 8.86 -2.45 -10.44
C TYR A 429 9.38 -1.07 -9.97
N ASP A 430 9.84 -0.27 -10.92
CA ASP A 430 10.43 1.06 -10.76
C ASP A 430 9.44 2.22 -10.92
N VAL A 431 8.16 1.93 -11.20
CA VAL A 431 7.14 2.98 -11.31
C VAL A 431 6.91 3.66 -9.96
N GLY A 432 7.13 4.97 -9.98
CA GLY A 432 6.73 5.94 -8.98
C GLY A 432 5.50 6.74 -9.44
N VAL A 433 4.63 7.11 -8.51
CA VAL A 433 3.41 7.89 -8.80
C VAL A 433 3.22 8.94 -7.72
N GLU A 434 2.90 10.16 -8.10
CA GLU A 434 2.51 11.21 -7.14
C GLU A 434 1.07 10.97 -6.68
N VAL A 435 0.82 10.86 -5.37
CA VAL A 435 -0.52 10.69 -4.76
C VAL A 435 -0.61 11.40 -3.43
N GLY A 436 -1.66 12.20 -3.23
CA GLY A 436 -1.84 12.99 -2.02
C GLY A 436 -0.63 13.90 -1.75
N VAL A 437 0.01 13.73 -0.59
CA VAL A 437 1.23 14.45 -0.22
C VAL A 437 2.53 13.76 -0.67
N THR A 438 2.44 12.52 -1.15
CA THR A 438 3.60 11.72 -1.53
C THR A 438 3.94 11.96 -2.99
N LYS A 439 5.05 12.67 -3.24
CA LYS A 439 5.50 13.04 -4.60
C LYS A 439 5.98 11.85 -5.45
N ASP A 440 6.50 10.81 -4.80
CA ASP A 440 7.04 9.63 -5.49
C ASP A 440 6.69 8.35 -4.73
N PHE A 441 5.41 7.96 -4.78
CA PHE A 441 4.95 6.73 -4.16
C PHE A 441 5.46 5.52 -4.96
N PRO A 442 6.19 4.56 -4.37
CA PRO A 442 6.82 3.44 -5.09
C PRO A 442 5.80 2.35 -5.47
N LEU A 443 4.89 2.68 -6.39
CA LEU A 443 3.77 1.83 -6.81
C LEU A 443 4.23 0.44 -7.28
N GLY A 444 5.32 0.37 -8.05
CA GLY A 444 5.87 -0.90 -8.53
C GLY A 444 6.27 -1.87 -7.41
N ARG A 445 6.91 -1.34 -6.36
CA ARG A 445 7.30 -2.11 -5.16
C ARG A 445 6.07 -2.51 -4.34
N TRP A 446 5.12 -1.59 -4.18
CA TRP A 446 3.87 -1.85 -3.47
C TRP A 446 3.05 -2.95 -4.14
N ALA A 447 2.88 -2.90 -5.47
CA ALA A 447 2.19 -3.92 -6.24
C ALA A 447 2.90 -5.29 -6.11
N HIS A 448 4.23 -5.32 -6.10
CA HIS A 448 4.99 -6.54 -5.83
C HIS A 448 4.73 -7.11 -4.43
N GLN A 449 4.66 -6.24 -3.41
CA GLN A 449 4.33 -6.64 -2.04
C GLN A 449 2.92 -7.24 -1.95
N GLN A 450 1.92 -6.65 -2.60
CA GLN A 450 0.56 -7.22 -2.62
C GLN A 450 0.55 -8.63 -3.23
N ARG A 451 1.26 -8.85 -4.35
CA ARG A 451 1.42 -10.18 -4.98
C ARG A 451 2.13 -11.18 -4.06
N LYS A 452 3.13 -10.72 -3.30
CA LYS A 452 3.83 -11.55 -2.30
C LYS A 452 2.87 -11.95 -1.17
N ALA A 453 2.10 -10.99 -0.65
CA ALA A 453 1.13 -11.23 0.41
C ALA A 453 0.04 -12.21 -0.02
N LEU A 454 -0.48 -12.10 -1.27
CA LEU A 454 -1.47 -13.06 -1.78
C LEU A 454 -0.90 -14.49 -1.85
N ARG A 455 0.33 -14.64 -2.36
CA ARG A 455 1.00 -15.96 -2.43
C ARG A 455 1.32 -16.56 -1.07
N ALA A 456 1.57 -15.71 -0.07
CA ALA A 456 1.79 -16.12 1.31
C ALA A 456 0.47 -16.45 2.04
N GLY A 457 -0.70 -16.15 1.45
CA GLY A 457 -2.00 -16.25 2.12
C GLY A 457 -2.23 -15.17 3.19
N GLU A 458 -1.41 -14.11 3.19
CA GLU A 458 -1.44 -13.01 4.14
C GLU A 458 -2.30 -11.83 3.65
N LEU A 459 -2.60 -11.79 2.34
CA LEU A 459 -3.48 -10.77 1.79
C LEU A 459 -4.93 -11.07 2.16
N GLU A 460 -5.55 -10.15 2.87
CA GLU A 460 -6.97 -10.25 3.23
C GLU A 460 -7.85 -10.27 1.97
N GLU A 461 -8.83 -11.16 1.94
CA GLU A 461 -9.73 -11.37 0.79
C GLU A 461 -10.37 -10.07 0.29
N ARG A 462 -10.75 -9.18 1.21
CA ARG A 462 -11.34 -7.86 0.88
C ARG A 462 -10.41 -6.95 0.09
N ARG A 463 -9.10 -6.97 0.36
CA ARG A 463 -8.10 -6.18 -0.37
C ARG A 463 -7.92 -6.73 -1.78
N LYS A 464 -7.97 -8.06 -1.91
CA LYS A 464 -7.98 -8.73 -3.19
C LYS A 464 -9.20 -8.29 -4.02
N THR A 465 -10.40 -8.28 -3.44
CA THR A 465 -11.62 -7.83 -4.13
C THR A 465 -11.50 -6.41 -4.67
N LEU A 466 -10.96 -5.46 -3.89
CA LEU A 466 -10.74 -4.08 -4.35
C LEU A 466 -9.73 -4.01 -5.50
N LEU A 467 -8.64 -4.77 -5.41
CA LEU A 467 -7.60 -4.84 -6.44
C LEU A 467 -8.06 -5.54 -7.73
N ASP A 468 -9.02 -6.46 -7.63
CA ASP A 468 -9.63 -7.14 -8.77
C ASP A 468 -10.68 -6.28 -9.50
N LEU A 469 -11.11 -5.15 -8.92
CA LEU A 469 -12.09 -4.26 -9.57
C LEU A 469 -11.55 -3.80 -10.94
N PRO A 470 -12.41 -3.65 -11.97
CA PRO A 470 -11.97 -3.26 -13.31
C PRO A 470 -11.12 -1.97 -13.35
N GLU A 471 -11.41 -1.03 -12.45
CA GLU A 471 -10.69 0.24 -12.30
C GLU A 471 -9.25 0.01 -11.81
N ALA A 472 -9.03 -0.88 -10.84
CA ALA A 472 -7.72 -1.20 -10.30
C ALA A 472 -6.95 -2.22 -11.17
N GLY A 473 -7.64 -3.23 -11.69
CA GLY A 473 -7.14 -4.20 -12.67
C GLY A 473 -5.81 -4.85 -12.30
N MET A 474 -5.62 -5.19 -11.02
CA MET A 474 -4.37 -5.72 -10.51
C MET A 474 -4.02 -7.06 -11.15
N LEU A 475 -2.90 -7.11 -11.88
CA LEU A 475 -2.36 -8.37 -12.39
C LEU A 475 -1.57 -9.09 -11.30
N TRP A 476 -2.05 -10.27 -10.91
CA TRP A 476 -1.44 -11.09 -9.84
C TRP A 476 -0.23 -11.92 -10.31
N GLU A 477 -0.23 -12.37 -11.57
CA GLU A 477 0.82 -13.23 -12.14
C GLU A 477 1.47 -12.62 -13.41
N PRO A 478 2.29 -11.54 -13.29
CA PRO A 478 3.00 -10.95 -14.44
C PRO A 478 4.02 -11.88 -15.13
N GLY A 479 4.45 -12.94 -14.44
CA GLY A 479 5.48 -13.85 -14.91
C GLY A 479 5.05 -14.74 -16.08
N GLU A 480 3.74 -14.90 -16.31
CA GLU A 480 3.20 -15.65 -17.44
C GLU A 480 3.27 -14.85 -18.74
N GLU A 481 2.94 -13.56 -18.71
CA GLU A 481 3.04 -12.68 -19.88
C GLU A 481 4.50 -12.51 -20.35
N ALA A 482 5.44 -12.28 -19.43
CA ALA A 482 6.87 -12.21 -19.75
C ALA A 482 7.44 -13.55 -20.27
N TRP A 483 6.84 -14.67 -19.86
CA TRP A 483 7.20 -15.99 -20.34
C TRP A 483 6.62 -16.26 -21.74
N GLU A 484 5.37 -15.90 -21.99
CA GLU A 484 4.73 -16.00 -23.30
C GLU A 484 5.40 -15.08 -24.33
N ALA A 485 5.74 -13.84 -23.96
CA ALA A 485 6.53 -12.94 -24.82
C ALA A 485 7.89 -13.54 -25.19
N LYS A 486 8.55 -14.21 -24.22
CA LYS A 486 9.81 -14.93 -24.47
C LYS A 486 9.59 -16.15 -25.37
N LEU A 487 8.54 -16.94 -25.17
CA LEU A 487 8.19 -18.06 -26.05
C LEU A 487 7.87 -17.57 -27.47
N ALA A 488 7.19 -16.44 -27.62
CA ALA A 488 6.90 -15.83 -28.91
C ALA A 488 8.19 -15.42 -29.65
N ALA A 489 9.14 -14.79 -28.95
CA ALA A 489 10.45 -14.46 -29.50
C ALA A 489 11.24 -15.72 -29.90
N LEU A 490 11.22 -16.78 -29.07
CA LEU A 490 11.86 -18.07 -29.39
C LEU A 490 11.20 -18.74 -30.61
N ARG A 491 9.86 -18.72 -30.72
CA ARG A 491 9.14 -19.22 -31.90
C ARG A 491 9.48 -18.42 -33.15
N SER A 492 9.65 -17.11 -33.04
CA SER A 492 10.05 -16.24 -34.14
C SER A 492 11.48 -16.59 -34.60
N TYR A 493 12.42 -16.67 -33.67
CA TYR A 493 13.81 -17.06 -33.95
C TYR A 493 13.90 -18.45 -34.59
N ARG A 494 13.15 -19.43 -34.05
CA ARG A 494 13.12 -20.80 -34.57
C ARG A 494 12.56 -20.88 -35.98
N ARG A 495 11.56 -20.05 -36.30
CA ARG A 495 10.98 -19.94 -37.65
C ARG A 495 11.99 -19.37 -38.65
N ALA A 496 12.78 -18.37 -38.24
CA ALA A 496 13.76 -17.74 -39.11
C ALA A 496 15.04 -18.55 -39.31
N THR A 497 15.53 -19.21 -38.26
CA THR A 497 16.87 -19.86 -38.26
C THR A 497 16.83 -21.38 -38.34
N GLY A 498 15.66 -22.00 -38.22
CA GLY A 498 15.57 -23.46 -38.27
C GLY A 498 16.09 -24.19 -37.03
N HIS A 499 16.54 -23.49 -35.98
CA HIS A 499 16.98 -24.09 -34.71
C HIS A 499 16.83 -23.14 -33.50
N LEU A 500 16.85 -23.67 -32.27
CA LEU A 500 16.98 -22.87 -31.03
C LEU A 500 18.41 -22.85 -30.47
N ALA A 501 19.45 -22.80 -31.31
CA ALA A 501 20.86 -22.81 -30.89
C ALA A 501 21.61 -21.47 -31.13
N PRO A 502 21.11 -20.32 -30.65
CA PRO A 502 21.75 -19.02 -30.88
C PRO A 502 23.16 -18.96 -30.30
N ARG A 503 24.01 -18.12 -30.90
CA ARG A 503 25.27 -17.67 -30.27
C ARG A 503 24.93 -16.87 -29.01
N GLN A 504 25.85 -16.84 -28.04
CA GLN A 504 25.55 -16.25 -26.72
C GLN A 504 25.25 -14.75 -26.79
N ASP A 505 25.88 -14.06 -27.74
CA ASP A 505 25.73 -12.63 -28.04
C ASP A 505 24.58 -12.31 -29.00
N ALA A 506 23.82 -13.31 -29.46
CA ALA A 506 22.72 -13.09 -30.39
C ALA A 506 21.56 -12.30 -29.76
N VAL A 507 21.04 -11.35 -30.52
CA VAL A 507 19.88 -10.52 -30.19
C VAL A 507 18.81 -10.69 -31.28
N TRP A 508 17.53 -10.73 -30.92
CA TRP A 508 16.41 -11.01 -31.83
C TRP A 508 15.17 -10.19 -31.47
N GLY A 509 14.53 -9.55 -32.44
CA GLY A 509 13.35 -8.70 -32.25
C GLY A 509 13.14 -7.70 -33.40
N GLU A 510 12.13 -6.84 -33.27
CA GLU A 510 11.83 -5.74 -34.21
C GLU A 510 11.80 -4.39 -33.46
N GLY A 511 12.33 -3.35 -34.09
CA GLY A 511 12.33 -1.98 -33.55
C GLY A 511 13.14 -1.80 -32.26
N GLU A 512 12.58 -1.08 -31.28
CA GLU A 512 13.19 -0.85 -29.96
C GLU A 512 13.13 -2.09 -29.05
N THR A 513 12.45 -3.16 -29.46
CA THR A 513 12.21 -4.41 -28.72
C THR A 513 13.18 -5.52 -29.11
N MET A 514 14.48 -5.27 -28.97
CA MET A 514 15.54 -6.25 -29.25
C MET A 514 15.84 -7.11 -28.01
N LEU A 515 15.61 -8.43 -28.07
CA LEU A 515 15.80 -9.35 -26.95
C LEU A 515 17.15 -10.10 -27.06
N PRO A 516 17.96 -10.19 -25.99
CA PRO A 516 19.22 -10.95 -25.97
C PRO A 516 18.95 -12.47 -25.90
N ILE A 517 18.49 -13.03 -27.02
CA ILE A 517 18.00 -14.40 -27.15
C ILE A 517 19.09 -15.45 -26.83
N GLY A 518 20.34 -15.14 -27.14
CA GLY A 518 21.50 -15.98 -26.83
C GLY A 518 21.67 -16.20 -25.32
N GLN A 519 21.68 -15.10 -24.56
CA GLN A 519 21.81 -15.14 -23.11
C GLN A 519 20.59 -15.77 -22.44
N HIS A 520 19.39 -15.55 -22.99
CA HIS A 520 18.17 -16.19 -22.51
C HIS A 520 18.22 -17.72 -22.67
N MET A 521 18.57 -18.23 -23.85
CA MET A 521 18.70 -19.68 -24.06
C MET A 521 19.81 -20.31 -23.20
N ALA A 522 20.93 -19.60 -23.00
CA ALA A 522 21.99 -20.05 -22.10
C ALA A 522 21.49 -20.18 -20.65
N ASN A 523 20.64 -19.25 -20.18
CA ASN A 523 20.07 -19.31 -18.84
C ASN A 523 19.04 -20.45 -18.70
N LEU A 524 18.21 -20.69 -19.71
CA LEU A 524 17.19 -21.75 -19.68
C LEU A 524 17.79 -23.16 -19.61
N ARG A 525 18.97 -23.37 -20.19
CA ARG A 525 19.70 -24.67 -20.19
C ARG A 525 20.47 -24.95 -18.90
N ARG A 526 20.64 -23.97 -18.00
CA ARG A 526 21.37 -24.19 -16.73
C ARG A 526 20.57 -25.08 -15.79
N LYS A 527 21.27 -25.70 -14.84
CA LYS A 527 20.63 -26.43 -13.72
C LYS A 527 19.70 -25.46 -12.96
N SER A 528 18.41 -25.78 -12.92
CA SER A 528 17.32 -24.93 -12.38
C SER A 528 16.97 -23.67 -13.21
N GLY A 529 17.38 -23.60 -14.47
CA GLY A 529 17.13 -22.46 -15.38
C GLY A 529 15.66 -22.21 -15.70
N LEU A 530 14.80 -23.22 -15.53
CA LEU A 530 13.36 -23.14 -15.78
C LEU A 530 12.54 -22.71 -14.54
N GLY A 531 13.18 -22.62 -13.37
CA GLY A 531 12.54 -22.28 -12.09
C GLY A 531 12.90 -23.26 -10.98
N LYS A 532 12.58 -22.87 -9.73
CA LYS A 532 12.76 -23.72 -8.52
C LYS A 532 11.58 -24.65 -8.27
N ASP A 533 10.41 -24.34 -8.81
CA ASP A 533 9.21 -25.17 -8.72
C ASP A 533 9.27 -26.31 -9.74
N PRO A 534 9.21 -27.59 -9.31
CA PRO A 534 9.37 -28.74 -10.20
C PRO A 534 8.22 -28.90 -11.19
N LYS A 535 6.96 -28.59 -10.82
CA LYS A 535 5.81 -28.72 -11.73
C LYS A 535 5.89 -27.68 -12.84
N ARG A 536 6.12 -26.42 -12.46
CA ARG A 536 6.25 -25.31 -13.42
C ARG A 536 7.49 -25.47 -14.33
N ALA A 537 8.60 -26.00 -13.79
CA ALA A 537 9.78 -26.27 -14.60
C ALA A 537 9.51 -27.36 -15.66
N ALA A 538 8.74 -28.41 -15.32
CA ALA A 538 8.37 -29.46 -16.27
C ALA A 538 7.47 -28.92 -17.40
N GLU A 539 6.49 -28.10 -17.07
CA GLU A 539 5.60 -27.46 -18.05
C GLU A 539 6.38 -26.55 -19.02
N ARG A 540 7.29 -25.72 -18.50
CA ARG A 540 8.15 -24.86 -19.33
C ARG A 540 9.09 -25.67 -20.22
N ALA A 541 9.60 -26.80 -19.75
CA ALA A 541 10.41 -27.70 -20.56
C ALA A 541 9.60 -28.29 -21.74
N GLN A 542 8.34 -28.66 -21.51
CA GLN A 542 7.44 -29.15 -22.57
C GLN A 542 7.14 -28.06 -23.60
N GLN A 543 6.89 -26.83 -23.16
CA GLN A 543 6.63 -25.70 -24.06
C GLN A 543 7.85 -25.38 -24.95
N LEU A 544 9.07 -25.46 -24.42
CA LEU A 544 10.30 -25.30 -25.21
C LEU A 544 10.51 -26.46 -26.18
N ALA A 545 10.27 -27.70 -25.75
CA ALA A 545 10.36 -28.89 -26.60
C ALA A 545 9.34 -28.87 -27.76
N ALA A 546 8.17 -28.27 -27.55
CA ALA A 546 7.18 -28.06 -28.59
C ALA A 546 7.64 -27.05 -29.66
N ILE A 547 8.55 -26.12 -29.31
CA ILE A 547 9.15 -25.18 -30.28
C ILE A 547 10.31 -25.84 -31.01
N ASP A 548 11.19 -26.52 -30.28
CA ASP A 548 12.32 -27.25 -30.85
C ASP A 548 12.65 -28.45 -29.94
N ALA A 549 12.51 -29.67 -30.46
CA ALA A 549 12.83 -30.89 -29.71
C ALA A 549 14.31 -30.91 -29.26
N ASP A 550 15.20 -30.28 -30.02
CA ASP A 550 16.63 -30.22 -29.75
C ASP A 550 17.02 -28.96 -28.97
N TRP A 551 16.09 -28.24 -28.33
CA TRP A 551 16.40 -27.02 -27.59
C TRP A 551 17.43 -27.27 -26.45
N ASN A 552 17.43 -28.48 -25.86
CA ASN A 552 18.37 -28.92 -24.83
C ASN A 552 19.03 -30.25 -25.21
N CYS A 553 19.74 -30.27 -26.34
CA CYS A 553 20.39 -31.45 -26.88
C CYS A 553 21.63 -31.90 -26.07
N PRO A 554 22.00 -33.19 -26.13
CA PRO A 554 23.18 -33.73 -25.45
C PRO A 554 24.51 -33.43 -26.16
N TRP A 555 24.49 -32.94 -27.40
CA TRP A 555 25.67 -32.51 -28.15
C TRP A 555 25.92 -31.00 -28.07
N SER A 556 27.07 -30.55 -28.59
CA SER A 556 27.42 -29.13 -28.57
C SER A 556 26.48 -28.28 -29.44
N LEU A 557 26.12 -27.08 -28.98
CA LEU A 557 25.34 -26.12 -29.76
C LEU A 557 26.04 -25.73 -31.08
N ASN A 558 27.37 -25.79 -31.10
CA ASN A 558 28.17 -25.59 -32.29
C ASN A 558 27.82 -26.65 -33.37
N TRP A 559 27.83 -27.93 -32.99
CA TRP A 559 27.44 -29.02 -33.87
C TRP A 559 26.01 -28.87 -34.38
N GLN A 560 25.07 -28.49 -33.51
CA GLN A 560 23.66 -28.32 -33.87
C GLN A 560 23.44 -27.24 -34.94
N ARG A 561 24.13 -26.10 -34.83
CA ARG A 561 24.07 -25.03 -35.84
C ARG A 561 24.60 -25.51 -37.19
N HIS A 562 25.79 -26.10 -37.21
CA HIS A 562 26.40 -26.57 -38.46
C HIS A 562 25.57 -27.65 -39.14
N TYR A 563 25.06 -28.63 -38.37
CA TYR A 563 24.17 -29.64 -38.89
C TYR A 563 22.90 -29.02 -39.53
N ARG A 564 22.31 -28.01 -38.89
CA ARG A 564 21.08 -27.38 -39.41
C ARG A 564 21.34 -26.66 -40.74
N VAL A 565 22.43 -25.91 -40.84
CA VAL A 565 22.81 -25.24 -42.09
C VAL A 565 23.01 -26.27 -43.21
N LEU A 566 23.64 -27.40 -42.92
CA LEU A 566 23.72 -28.49 -43.91
C LEU A 566 22.33 -29.03 -44.25
N ALA A 567 21.49 -29.32 -43.27
CA ALA A 567 20.14 -29.86 -43.50
C ALA A 567 19.27 -28.96 -44.39
N ASP A 568 19.44 -27.64 -44.32
CA ASP A 568 18.73 -26.66 -45.17
C ASP A 568 19.32 -26.55 -46.59
N LEU A 569 20.53 -27.07 -46.82
CA LEU A 569 21.21 -27.09 -48.14
C LEU A 569 20.97 -28.37 -48.94
N VAL A 570 20.25 -29.34 -48.36
CA VAL A 570 19.94 -30.61 -49.03
C VAL A 570 19.01 -30.38 -50.21
N ASP A 571 19.29 -31.02 -51.34
CA ASP A 571 18.45 -30.97 -52.53
C ASP A 571 17.18 -31.83 -52.41
N ALA A 572 16.32 -31.80 -53.44
CA ALA A 572 15.06 -32.54 -53.46
C ALA A 572 15.24 -34.06 -53.32
N ASP A 573 16.43 -34.59 -53.62
CA ASP A 573 16.77 -36.02 -53.56
C ASP A 573 17.42 -36.42 -52.22
N GLY A 574 17.52 -35.49 -51.26
CA GLY A 574 18.09 -35.78 -49.94
C GLY A 574 19.62 -35.73 -49.91
N GLN A 575 20.27 -35.22 -50.95
CA GLN A 575 21.72 -35.13 -51.05
C GLN A 575 22.23 -33.72 -50.78
N LEU A 576 23.34 -33.61 -50.05
CA LEU A 576 24.05 -32.35 -49.93
C LEU A 576 24.80 -32.03 -51.23
N PRO A 577 24.73 -30.79 -51.75
CA PRO A 577 25.59 -30.35 -52.82
C PRO A 577 27.06 -30.39 -52.37
N TYR A 578 27.98 -30.37 -53.33
CA TYR A 578 29.40 -30.27 -53.00
C TYR A 578 29.71 -28.91 -52.35
N ILE A 579 30.10 -28.95 -51.07
CA ILE A 579 30.51 -27.76 -50.30
C ILE A 579 32.03 -27.83 -50.13
N ALA A 580 32.75 -26.91 -50.77
CA ALA A 580 34.21 -26.84 -50.67
C ALA A 580 34.65 -26.40 -49.26
N PRO A 581 35.79 -26.89 -48.73
CA PRO A 581 36.40 -26.34 -47.52
C PRO A 581 36.63 -24.83 -47.66
N GLY A 582 36.32 -24.05 -46.62
CA GLY A 582 36.40 -22.59 -46.62
C GLY A 582 35.09 -21.87 -46.97
N VAL A 583 34.04 -22.58 -47.39
CA VAL A 583 32.70 -22.01 -47.52
C VAL A 583 32.15 -21.70 -46.14
N THR A 584 31.84 -20.42 -45.89
CA THR A 584 31.33 -19.95 -44.61
C THR A 584 29.86 -19.56 -44.68
N PHE A 585 29.14 -19.74 -43.56
CA PHE A 585 27.77 -19.28 -43.35
C PHE A 585 27.68 -18.69 -41.93
N ASP A 586 27.19 -17.46 -41.80
CA ASP A 586 27.16 -16.70 -40.52
C ASP A 586 28.50 -16.71 -39.75
N GLY A 587 29.62 -16.67 -40.50
CA GLY A 587 30.98 -16.67 -39.95
C GLY A 587 31.51 -18.04 -39.52
N ASP A 588 30.77 -19.12 -39.73
CA ASP A 588 31.19 -20.52 -39.47
C ASP A 588 31.59 -21.22 -40.79
N ASP A 589 32.77 -21.86 -40.85
CA ASP A 589 33.24 -22.63 -42.02
C ASP A 589 32.57 -24.00 -42.10
N ILE A 590 31.36 -23.99 -42.67
CA ILE A 590 30.51 -25.16 -42.84
C ILE A 590 31.12 -26.20 -43.79
N GLY A 591 31.93 -25.77 -44.75
CA GLY A 591 32.60 -26.66 -45.69
C GLY A 591 33.65 -27.53 -45.00
N THR A 592 34.58 -26.89 -44.29
CA THR A 592 35.62 -27.60 -43.54
C THR A 592 35.00 -28.45 -42.44
N TRP A 593 33.98 -27.94 -41.74
CA TRP A 593 33.29 -28.70 -40.69
C TRP A 593 32.64 -29.98 -41.22
N ARG A 594 31.95 -29.90 -42.36
CA ARG A 594 31.25 -31.03 -43.01
C ARG A 594 32.21 -32.16 -43.38
N TRP A 595 33.37 -31.83 -43.95
CA TRP A 595 34.38 -32.83 -44.31
C TRP A 595 35.06 -33.46 -43.09
N ARG A 596 35.33 -32.67 -42.03
CA ARG A 596 35.88 -33.21 -40.77
C ARG A 596 34.98 -34.25 -40.12
N GLN A 597 33.66 -34.17 -40.29
CA GLN A 597 32.76 -35.20 -39.74
C GLN A 597 33.05 -36.59 -40.31
N GLN A 598 33.60 -36.70 -41.53
CA GLN A 598 33.90 -38.00 -42.17
C GLN A 598 35.23 -38.61 -41.73
N GLU A 599 36.05 -37.86 -40.98
CA GLU A 599 37.32 -38.35 -40.46
C GLU A 599 37.07 -39.48 -39.45
N PRO A 600 37.79 -40.63 -39.53
CA PRO A 600 37.52 -41.79 -38.69
C PRO A 600 37.52 -41.49 -37.18
N GLY A 601 38.41 -40.59 -36.74
CA GLY A 601 38.51 -40.18 -35.33
C GLY A 601 37.32 -39.35 -34.86
N ILE A 602 36.81 -38.44 -35.70
CA ILE A 602 35.66 -37.59 -35.38
C ILE A 602 34.37 -38.41 -35.47
N TRP A 603 34.21 -39.22 -36.51
CA TRP A 603 33.02 -40.06 -36.71
C TRP A 603 32.81 -41.07 -35.58
N ALA A 604 33.90 -41.62 -35.02
CA ALA A 604 33.84 -42.54 -33.87
C ALA A 604 33.39 -41.85 -32.56
N GLN A 605 33.59 -40.53 -32.43
CA GLN A 605 33.19 -39.76 -31.26
C GLN A 605 31.75 -39.22 -31.35
N LEU A 606 31.10 -39.32 -32.51
CA LEU A 606 29.73 -38.89 -32.70
C LEU A 606 28.73 -39.83 -32.01
N LEU A 607 27.76 -39.24 -31.33
CA LEU A 607 26.65 -39.97 -30.73
C LEU A 607 25.85 -40.74 -31.83
N PRO A 608 25.18 -41.85 -31.49
CA PRO A 608 24.36 -42.60 -32.44
C PRO A 608 23.38 -41.72 -33.23
N GLU A 609 22.66 -40.83 -32.54
CA GLU A 609 21.72 -39.88 -33.17
C GLU A 609 22.41 -38.88 -34.12
N GLN A 610 23.64 -38.44 -33.80
CA GLN A 610 24.40 -37.53 -34.67
C GLN A 610 24.84 -38.24 -35.95
N ARG A 611 25.24 -39.51 -35.86
CA ARG A 611 25.61 -40.34 -37.02
C ARG A 611 24.40 -40.61 -37.92
N GLU A 612 23.26 -40.95 -37.33
CA GLU A 612 22.01 -41.16 -38.07
C GLU A 612 21.60 -39.90 -38.85
N ARG A 613 21.58 -38.75 -38.17
CA ARG A 613 21.27 -37.45 -38.77
C ARG A 613 22.21 -37.08 -39.92
N LEU A 614 23.53 -37.21 -39.73
CA LEU A 614 24.50 -36.93 -40.80
C LEU A 614 24.40 -37.92 -41.97
N THR A 615 24.14 -39.19 -41.68
CA THR A 615 23.91 -40.22 -42.71
C THR A 615 22.68 -39.89 -43.54
N GLY A 616 21.62 -39.36 -42.91
CA GLY A 616 20.42 -38.85 -43.58
C GLY A 616 20.68 -37.68 -44.55
N LEU A 617 21.80 -36.95 -44.39
CA LEU A 617 22.25 -35.91 -45.32
C LEU A 617 23.26 -36.43 -46.37
N GLY A 618 23.48 -37.75 -46.45
CA GLY A 618 24.49 -38.34 -47.32
C GLY A 618 25.94 -38.19 -46.82
N VAL A 619 26.16 -37.76 -45.57
CA VAL A 619 27.49 -37.68 -44.96
C VAL A 619 27.79 -39.00 -44.25
N GLN A 620 28.73 -39.78 -44.78
CA GLN A 620 29.16 -41.05 -44.20
C GLN A 620 30.64 -40.98 -43.83
N GLY A 621 30.99 -41.42 -42.62
CA GLY A 621 32.39 -41.59 -42.23
C GLY A 621 32.98 -42.90 -42.73
N ALA A 622 34.31 -42.95 -42.91
CA ALA A 622 35.00 -44.18 -43.25
C ALA A 622 34.94 -45.17 -42.07
N ALA A 623 34.34 -46.34 -42.30
CA ALA A 623 34.21 -47.38 -41.28
C ALA A 623 35.58 -47.99 -40.93
N LEU A 624 35.99 -47.89 -39.67
CA LEU A 624 36.97 -48.82 -39.10
C LEU A 624 36.22 -50.10 -38.67
N PRO A 625 36.81 -51.31 -38.80
CA PRO A 625 36.15 -52.54 -38.37
C PRO A 625 35.94 -52.52 -36.85
N VAL A 626 34.68 -52.41 -36.43
CA VAL A 626 34.27 -52.48 -35.03
C VAL A 626 34.05 -53.95 -34.66
N THR A 627 34.88 -54.49 -33.77
CA THR A 627 34.49 -55.69 -33.01
C THR A 627 33.53 -55.27 -31.91
N ALA A 628 32.41 -55.99 -31.81
CA ALA A 628 31.32 -55.68 -30.90
C ALA A 628 31.76 -55.74 -29.43
N ALA A 629 31.57 -54.63 -28.71
CA ALA A 629 31.47 -54.61 -27.26
C ALA A 629 30.13 -53.96 -26.88
N THR A 630 29.40 -54.63 -26.00
CA THR A 630 28.08 -54.27 -25.43
C THR A 630 28.13 -52.92 -24.68
N PRO A 631 26.97 -52.27 -24.44
CA PRO A 631 26.90 -50.85 -24.10
C PRO A 631 27.37 -50.58 -22.67
N ALA A 632 28.53 -49.95 -22.53
CA ALA A 632 28.99 -49.33 -21.30
C ALA A 632 28.49 -47.87 -21.23
N GLU A 633 28.02 -47.47 -20.04
CA GLU A 633 27.66 -46.11 -19.68
C GLU A 633 28.72 -45.08 -20.14
N LEU A 634 28.23 -43.95 -20.65
CA LEU A 634 29.01 -42.78 -21.04
C LEU A 634 29.98 -42.36 -19.92
N PRO A 635 31.31 -42.37 -20.16
CA PRO A 635 32.26 -41.60 -19.38
C PRO A 635 32.11 -40.11 -19.73
N PRO A 636 32.33 -39.17 -18.78
CA PRO A 636 32.36 -37.75 -19.09
C PRO A 636 33.53 -37.40 -20.03
N ALA A 637 33.26 -36.39 -20.85
CA ALA A 637 34.07 -35.92 -21.96
C ALA A 637 35.56 -35.64 -21.64
N SER A 638 36.38 -36.05 -22.62
CA SER A 638 37.72 -35.56 -22.99
C SER A 638 38.82 -35.50 -21.93
N ALA A 639 39.63 -36.57 -21.89
CA ALA A 639 41.04 -36.50 -21.52
C ALA A 639 41.91 -36.95 -22.70
N ASP A 640 41.97 -36.11 -23.75
CA ASP A 640 43.17 -36.05 -24.59
C ASP A 640 44.32 -35.49 -23.74
N ALA A 641 44.92 -36.37 -22.93
CA ALA A 641 46.06 -36.03 -22.10
C ALA A 641 46.81 -37.29 -21.62
N ALA A 642 46.92 -38.34 -22.43
CA ALA A 642 47.79 -39.48 -22.12
C ALA A 642 49.30 -39.19 -22.24
N LYS A 643 49.69 -37.91 -22.18
CA LYS A 643 51.05 -37.42 -21.86
C LYS A 643 51.07 -36.44 -20.66
N ALA A 644 50.02 -36.39 -19.83
CA ALA A 644 49.81 -35.32 -18.85
C ALA A 644 50.08 -35.57 -17.35
N PRO A 645 50.60 -36.71 -16.83
CA PRO A 645 51.06 -36.70 -15.45
C PRO A 645 52.30 -35.78 -15.31
N ARG A 646 53.20 -35.75 -16.30
CA ARG A 646 54.42 -34.91 -16.22
C ARG A 646 54.15 -33.39 -16.30
N LYS A 647 53.17 -32.93 -17.10
CA LYS A 647 52.90 -31.48 -17.26
C LYS A 647 52.12 -30.89 -16.08
N ALA A 648 51.14 -31.62 -15.53
CA ALA A 648 50.38 -31.17 -14.37
C ALA A 648 51.24 -31.17 -13.11
N GLU A 649 52.06 -32.21 -12.91
CA GLU A 649 53.07 -32.26 -11.85
C GLU A 649 54.07 -31.11 -12.00
N ALA A 650 54.61 -30.87 -13.22
CA ALA A 650 55.53 -29.77 -13.47
C ALA A 650 54.88 -28.38 -13.27
N ALA A 651 53.60 -28.21 -13.58
CA ALA A 651 52.87 -26.97 -13.29
C ALA A 651 52.64 -26.78 -11.77
N PHE A 652 52.37 -27.86 -11.04
CA PHE A 652 52.27 -27.83 -9.58
C PHE A 652 53.61 -27.50 -8.92
N GLN A 653 54.69 -28.17 -9.34
CA GLN A 653 56.04 -27.92 -8.83
C GLN A 653 56.52 -26.50 -9.13
N ARG A 654 56.22 -25.95 -10.32
CA ARG A 654 56.49 -24.54 -10.63
C ARG A 654 55.72 -23.60 -9.70
N GLY A 655 54.43 -23.82 -9.49
CA GLY A 655 53.64 -23.01 -8.56
C GLY A 655 54.14 -23.10 -7.11
N LEU A 656 54.62 -24.27 -6.69
CA LEU A 656 55.22 -24.50 -5.37
C LEU A 656 56.57 -23.79 -5.21
N ALA A 657 57.42 -23.82 -6.24
CA ALA A 657 58.70 -23.11 -6.25
C ALA A 657 58.51 -21.58 -6.21
N VAL A 658 57.54 -21.06 -6.97
CA VAL A 658 57.16 -19.64 -6.94
C VAL A 658 56.65 -19.24 -5.56
N LEU A 659 55.84 -20.10 -4.92
CA LEU A 659 55.34 -19.86 -3.58
C LEU A 659 56.48 -19.86 -2.55
N ALA A 660 57.47 -20.75 -2.68
CA ALA A 660 58.63 -20.77 -1.81
C ALA A 660 59.47 -19.48 -1.94
N GLN A 661 59.71 -19.01 -3.17
CA GLN A 661 60.39 -17.73 -3.42
C GLN A 661 59.62 -16.54 -2.85
N TRP A 662 58.29 -16.54 -2.96
CA TRP A 662 57.45 -15.52 -2.35
C TRP A 662 57.58 -15.53 -0.82
N VAL A 663 57.53 -16.69 -0.18
CA VAL A 663 57.66 -16.83 1.28
C VAL A 663 59.05 -16.43 1.76
N GLU A 664 60.10 -16.71 0.98
CA GLU A 664 61.47 -16.27 1.29
C GLU A 664 61.62 -14.74 1.20
N LYS A 665 61.02 -14.11 0.19
CA LYS A 665 61.15 -12.66 -0.05
C LYS A 665 60.23 -11.80 0.82
N GLU A 666 58.98 -12.22 1.01
CA GLU A 666 57.90 -11.43 1.65
C GLU A 666 57.51 -11.99 3.03
N GLY A 667 58.13 -13.08 3.48
CA GLY A 667 57.77 -13.79 4.70
C GLY A 667 56.42 -14.54 4.59
N ARG A 668 55.84 -14.94 5.72
CA ARG A 668 54.54 -15.66 5.78
C ARG A 668 53.32 -14.75 5.55
N ARG A 669 53.45 -13.72 4.71
CA ARG A 669 52.37 -12.78 4.43
C ARG A 669 51.36 -13.39 3.44
N PRO A 670 50.04 -13.13 3.59
CA PRO A 670 49.03 -13.65 2.65
C PRO A 670 49.30 -13.20 1.21
N VAL A 671 49.26 -14.13 0.26
CA VAL A 671 49.44 -13.83 -1.18
C VAL A 671 48.18 -13.11 -1.72
N PRO A 672 48.28 -11.86 -2.21
CA PRO A 672 47.16 -11.17 -2.83
C PRO A 672 46.69 -11.90 -4.10
N ARG A 673 45.38 -11.86 -4.40
CA ARG A 673 44.78 -12.59 -5.53
C ARG A 673 45.39 -12.23 -6.89
N GLY A 674 45.89 -11.01 -7.05
CA GLY A 674 46.53 -10.51 -8.27
C GLY A 674 48.05 -10.70 -8.35
N ALA A 675 48.71 -11.29 -7.34
CA ALA A 675 50.16 -11.38 -7.29
C ALA A 675 50.72 -12.20 -8.48
N VAL A 676 51.67 -11.60 -9.19
CA VAL A 676 52.41 -12.22 -10.31
C VAL A 676 53.88 -12.24 -9.92
N VAL A 677 54.52 -13.39 -10.03
CA VAL A 677 55.94 -13.59 -9.72
C VAL A 677 56.60 -14.21 -10.93
N GLU A 678 57.70 -13.61 -11.38
CA GLU A 678 58.48 -14.10 -12.51
C GLU A 678 59.50 -15.12 -12.05
N VAL A 679 59.59 -16.25 -12.75
CA VAL A 679 60.55 -17.32 -12.43
C VAL A 679 61.29 -17.74 -13.70
N ALA A 680 62.62 -17.81 -13.62
CA ALA A 680 63.45 -18.42 -14.64
C ALA A 680 63.27 -19.95 -14.59
N ALA A 681 62.77 -20.54 -15.67
CA ALA A 681 62.65 -21.99 -15.78
C ALA A 681 63.95 -22.58 -16.35
N ASP A 682 64.47 -23.66 -15.76
CA ASP A 682 65.64 -24.36 -16.28
C ASP A 682 65.42 -24.76 -17.76
N GLY A 683 66.16 -24.08 -18.66
CA GLY A 683 66.14 -24.33 -20.10
C GLY A 683 65.47 -23.26 -20.98
N GLU A 684 64.90 -22.19 -20.43
CA GLU A 684 64.37 -21.05 -21.20
C GLU A 684 65.05 -19.73 -20.79
N ALA A 685 65.40 -18.90 -21.77
CA ALA A 685 66.23 -17.70 -21.57
C ALA A 685 65.47 -16.47 -21.02
N GLU A 686 64.13 -16.53 -20.93
CA GLU A 686 63.29 -15.43 -20.43
C GLU A 686 62.44 -15.84 -19.20
N PRO A 687 62.26 -14.97 -18.19
CA PRO A 687 61.44 -15.26 -17.01
C PRO A 687 59.96 -15.44 -17.38
N VAL A 688 59.31 -16.47 -16.85
CA VAL A 688 57.87 -16.73 -17.08
C VAL A 688 57.03 -16.12 -15.95
N PRO A 689 56.04 -15.26 -16.24
CA PRO A 689 55.18 -14.67 -15.22
C PRO A 689 54.14 -15.70 -14.72
N VAL A 690 54.20 -16.03 -13.43
CA VAL A 690 53.25 -16.93 -12.76
C VAL A 690 52.30 -16.13 -11.86
N ARG A 691 50.99 -16.19 -12.16
CA ARG A 691 49.94 -15.57 -11.32
C ARG A 691 49.71 -16.37 -10.03
N LEU A 692 50.58 -16.18 -9.05
CA LEU A 692 50.61 -16.93 -7.79
C LEU A 692 49.27 -16.88 -7.03
N GLY A 693 48.62 -15.71 -6.95
CA GLY A 693 47.34 -15.57 -6.22
C GLY A 693 46.19 -16.38 -6.83
N VAL A 694 46.11 -16.42 -8.16
CA VAL A 694 45.12 -17.22 -8.90
C VAL A 694 45.42 -18.71 -8.78
N TRP A 695 46.70 -19.08 -8.88
CA TRP A 695 47.14 -20.47 -8.70
C TRP A 695 46.79 -20.97 -7.29
N LEU A 696 47.11 -20.23 -6.23
CA LEU A 696 46.83 -20.61 -4.85
C LEU A 696 45.33 -20.79 -4.58
N SER A 697 44.49 -19.88 -5.11
CA SER A 697 43.02 -19.98 -5.00
C SER A 697 42.48 -21.24 -5.70
N ASN A 698 43.01 -21.57 -6.87
CA ASN A 698 42.62 -22.77 -7.62
C ASN A 698 43.11 -24.06 -6.95
N THR A 699 44.30 -24.03 -6.34
CA THR A 699 44.86 -25.17 -5.60
C THR A 699 44.07 -25.40 -4.31
N LYS A 700 43.66 -24.34 -3.59
CA LYS A 700 42.80 -24.42 -2.40
C LYS A 700 41.41 -24.99 -2.70
N SER A 701 40.77 -24.56 -3.78
CA SER A 701 39.45 -25.11 -4.19
C SER A 701 39.51 -26.58 -4.61
N ARG A 702 40.69 -27.05 -5.03
CA ARG A 702 40.95 -28.44 -5.44
C ARG A 702 41.64 -29.27 -4.35
N ARG A 703 41.65 -28.82 -3.09
CA ARG A 703 42.29 -29.51 -1.95
C ARG A 703 41.98 -31.01 -1.89
N ALA A 704 40.74 -31.41 -2.17
CA ALA A 704 40.29 -32.80 -2.15
C ALA A 704 41.00 -33.70 -3.19
N LYS A 705 41.64 -33.12 -4.20
CA LYS A 705 42.34 -33.82 -5.29
C LYS A 705 43.88 -33.82 -5.12
N LEU A 706 44.42 -33.22 -4.05
CA LEU A 706 45.86 -33.16 -3.80
C LEU A 706 46.37 -34.42 -3.08
N THR A 707 47.57 -34.88 -3.43
CA THR A 707 48.21 -36.00 -2.74
C THR A 707 48.61 -35.63 -1.30
N GLY A 708 48.93 -36.62 -0.46
CA GLY A 708 49.44 -36.37 0.90
C GLY A 708 50.73 -35.54 0.90
N GLU A 709 51.66 -35.85 -0.01
CA GLU A 709 52.93 -35.13 -0.16
C GLU A 709 52.73 -33.68 -0.64
N GLN A 710 51.85 -33.46 -1.62
CA GLN A 710 51.53 -32.10 -2.11
C GLN A 710 50.91 -31.21 -1.02
N ARG A 711 50.08 -31.80 -0.15
CA ARG A 711 49.50 -31.11 1.01
C ARG A 711 50.54 -30.79 2.07
N ALA A 712 51.45 -31.74 2.36
CA ALA A 712 52.55 -31.53 3.28
C ALA A 712 53.50 -30.42 2.81
N ALA A 713 53.82 -30.37 1.51
CA ALA A 713 54.67 -29.34 0.92
C ALA A 713 54.05 -27.94 0.99
N LEU A 714 52.75 -27.81 0.74
CA LEU A 714 52.03 -26.54 0.90
C LEU A 714 51.94 -26.10 2.36
N ALA A 715 51.70 -27.05 3.28
CA ALA A 715 51.66 -26.77 4.72
C ALA A 715 53.03 -26.29 5.25
N ALA A 716 54.14 -26.87 4.76
CA ALA A 716 55.50 -26.44 5.09
C ALA A 716 55.78 -24.99 4.66
N LEU A 717 55.16 -24.54 3.57
CA LEU A 717 55.24 -23.15 3.08
C LEU A 717 54.20 -22.21 3.73
N GLY A 718 53.55 -22.62 4.83
CA GLY A 718 52.64 -21.77 5.60
C GLY A 718 51.18 -21.75 5.14
N MET A 719 50.78 -22.67 4.25
CA MET A 719 49.37 -22.81 3.85
C MET A 719 48.61 -23.70 4.84
N GLU A 720 48.12 -23.11 5.93
CA GLU A 720 47.48 -23.84 7.04
C GLU A 720 46.30 -24.72 6.60
N TRP A 721 45.54 -24.28 5.58
CA TRP A 721 44.44 -25.06 5.01
C TRP A 721 44.88 -26.38 4.36
N ALA A 722 46.17 -26.55 4.06
CA ALA A 722 46.73 -27.78 3.49
C ALA A 722 47.10 -28.83 4.56
N GLY A 723 47.17 -28.45 5.85
CA GLY A 723 47.49 -29.36 6.96
C GLY A 723 46.40 -30.39 7.28
N ALA A 724 46.76 -31.43 8.05
CA ALA A 724 45.83 -32.41 8.59
C ALA A 724 45.01 -31.83 9.76
N VAL A 725 43.71 -32.09 9.78
CA VAL A 725 42.80 -31.68 10.86
C VAL A 725 43.04 -32.58 12.08
N PRO A 726 43.26 -32.07 13.31
CA PRO A 726 43.33 -32.93 14.49
C PRO A 726 41.97 -33.58 14.77
N ALA A 727 41.98 -34.88 15.07
CA ALA A 727 40.80 -35.68 15.37
C ALA A 727 40.13 -35.22 16.68
N THR A 728 38.83 -34.94 16.63
CA THR A 728 37.98 -34.68 17.81
C THR A 728 37.59 -36.02 18.45
N PRO A 729 37.63 -36.20 19.79
CA PRO A 729 37.31 -37.46 20.42
C PRO A 729 35.80 -37.79 20.40
N GLU A 730 35.50 -39.09 20.39
CA GLU A 730 34.17 -39.72 20.37
C GLU A 730 33.25 -39.26 21.51
N ALA A 731 31.95 -39.21 21.19
CA ALA A 731 30.85 -38.90 22.10
C ALA A 731 30.58 -40.03 23.12
N PRO A 732 30.23 -39.71 24.39
CA PRO A 732 29.69 -40.71 25.30
C PRO A 732 28.17 -40.90 25.10
N ALA A 733 27.72 -42.10 25.46
CA ALA A 733 26.39 -42.65 25.22
C ALA A 733 25.23 -41.99 25.99
N LEU A 734 24.04 -42.13 25.41
CA LEU A 734 22.73 -41.65 25.87
C LEU A 734 22.28 -42.27 27.20
N HIS A 735 21.86 -41.41 28.13
CA HIS A 735 20.87 -41.72 29.17
C HIS A 735 19.75 -40.66 29.14
N PRO A 736 18.50 -41.03 29.50
CA PRO A 736 17.31 -40.23 29.22
C PRO A 736 17.05 -39.21 30.35
N VAL A 737 16.89 -37.93 30.02
CA VAL A 737 16.42 -36.90 30.95
C VAL A 737 15.40 -35.99 30.26
N ALA A 738 14.42 -35.60 31.06
CA ALA A 738 13.16 -34.95 30.73
C ALA A 738 13.25 -33.64 29.94
N SER A 739 12.12 -33.34 29.28
CA SER A 739 11.86 -32.12 28.50
C SER A 739 12.08 -30.84 29.32
N THR A 740 13.08 -30.06 28.91
CA THR A 740 13.21 -28.64 29.24
C THR A 740 13.53 -27.87 27.96
N ALA A 741 12.86 -26.73 27.77
CA ALA A 741 12.93 -25.84 26.61
C ALA A 741 14.37 -25.39 26.29
N PRO A 742 14.69 -25.04 25.02
CA PRO A 742 16.04 -24.61 24.66
C PRO A 742 16.37 -23.24 25.26
N GLU A 743 17.54 -23.12 25.91
CA GLU A 743 18.13 -21.85 26.32
C GLU A 743 18.49 -21.00 25.09
N LYS A 744 18.17 -19.70 25.19
CA LYS A 744 18.50 -18.66 24.20
C LYS A 744 20.02 -18.57 24.01
N ARG A 745 20.48 -18.53 22.75
CA ARG A 745 21.86 -18.12 22.42
C ARG A 745 22.08 -16.66 22.86
N GLN A 746 23.27 -16.37 23.38
CA GLN A 746 23.67 -14.99 23.68
C GLN A 746 23.74 -14.14 22.39
N PRO A 747 23.37 -12.84 22.46
CA PRO A 747 23.42 -11.95 21.30
C PRO A 747 24.87 -11.63 20.94
N TRP A 748 25.13 -11.54 19.64
CA TRP A 748 26.42 -11.18 19.08
C TRP A 748 26.33 -9.71 18.66
N ASP A 749 27.06 -8.81 19.33
CA ASP A 749 27.00 -7.38 19.05
C ASP A 749 27.64 -7.05 17.69
N HIS A 750 26.82 -6.59 16.75
CA HIS A 750 27.18 -6.19 15.38
C HIS A 750 28.10 -4.94 15.30
N HIS A 751 28.33 -4.24 16.42
CA HIS A 751 28.92 -2.90 16.43
C HIS A 751 30.43 -2.81 16.18
N GLU A 752 31.18 -3.92 16.12
CA GLU A 752 32.64 -3.87 15.93
C GLU A 752 33.10 -3.69 14.46
N GLU A 753 32.23 -3.88 13.45
CA GLU A 753 32.63 -3.80 12.03
C GLU A 753 32.11 -2.55 11.27
N CYS A 754 31.41 -1.63 11.93
CA CYS A 754 30.90 -0.42 11.26
C CYS A 754 31.96 0.70 11.25
N ASP A 755 32.85 0.69 10.25
CA ASP A 755 33.82 1.76 10.03
C ASP A 755 33.10 3.03 9.52
N LYS A 756 32.82 3.95 10.44
CA LYS A 756 32.06 5.21 10.24
C LYS A 756 32.71 6.21 9.26
N THR A 757 33.83 5.85 8.64
CA THR A 757 34.61 6.74 7.76
C THR A 757 34.15 6.74 6.30
N HIS A 758 33.25 5.84 5.90
CA HIS A 758 32.84 5.67 4.49
C HIS A 758 31.47 6.26 4.13
N TYR A 759 30.77 6.93 5.06
CA TYR A 759 29.48 7.57 4.81
C TYR A 759 29.59 9.09 4.99
N GLU A 760 29.70 9.83 3.88
CA GLU A 760 29.40 11.26 3.89
C GLU A 760 27.88 11.45 3.88
N GLY A 761 27.33 11.92 5.00
CA GLY A 761 25.89 12.03 5.25
C GLY A 761 25.47 11.05 6.34
N GLY A 762 25.81 11.38 7.60
CA GLY A 762 25.70 10.46 8.73
C GLY A 762 24.29 9.95 8.99
N THR A 763 24.12 8.63 8.83
CA THR A 763 23.39 7.72 9.74
C THR A 763 23.53 6.30 9.19
N CYS A 764 23.89 5.33 10.03
CA CYS A 764 23.89 3.93 9.62
C CYS A 764 22.43 3.44 9.50
N THR A 765 22.13 2.51 8.59
CA THR A 765 20.79 1.92 8.45
C THR A 765 20.26 1.30 9.74
N CYS A 766 21.14 0.88 10.66
CA CYS A 766 20.78 0.37 11.98
C CYS A 766 20.19 1.46 12.88
N ASP A 767 20.77 2.67 12.88
CA ASP A 767 20.30 3.81 13.69
C ASP A 767 18.88 4.24 13.25
N LEU A 768 18.58 4.13 11.96
CA LEU A 768 17.26 4.44 11.39
C LEU A 768 16.20 3.38 11.75
N ILE A 769 16.59 2.11 11.89
CA ILE A 769 15.68 1.01 12.29
C ILE A 769 15.37 1.09 13.79
N GLU A 770 16.34 1.44 14.64
CA GLU A 770 16.09 1.68 16.06
C GLU A 770 15.20 2.91 16.30
N GLN A 771 15.37 3.96 15.51
CA GLN A 771 14.63 5.21 15.71
C GLN A 771 13.24 5.19 15.05
N TYR A 772 13.09 4.53 13.90
CA TYR A 772 11.86 4.59 13.09
C TYR A 772 11.28 3.22 12.68
N GLY A 773 11.97 2.11 12.95
CA GLY A 773 11.50 0.76 12.63
C GLY A 773 10.37 0.28 13.55
N PRO A 774 9.40 -0.49 13.05
CA PRO A 774 8.32 -1.10 13.83
C PRO A 774 8.87 -2.14 14.83
N ASN A 775 8.20 -2.32 15.98
CA ASN A 775 8.71 -3.14 17.09
C ASN A 775 9.15 -4.56 16.71
N PHE A 776 8.52 -5.21 15.73
CA PHE A 776 8.90 -6.56 15.30
C PHE A 776 10.24 -6.63 14.56
N GLU A 777 10.73 -5.52 13.99
CA GLU A 777 12.05 -5.44 13.33
C GLU A 777 13.17 -5.12 14.33
N ARG A 778 12.83 -4.66 15.55
CA ARG A 778 13.78 -4.39 16.65
C ARG A 778 14.11 -5.65 17.45
N ASP A 779 13.18 -6.60 17.50
CA ASP A 779 13.32 -7.82 18.31
C ASP A 779 14.11 -8.95 17.60
N ASP A 780 14.32 -8.84 16.28
CA ASP A 780 14.95 -9.87 15.43
C ASP A 780 16.35 -9.46 14.89
N TYR A 781 16.89 -8.31 15.29
CA TYR A 781 18.20 -7.80 14.87
C TYR A 781 19.27 -7.86 15.97
#